data_AF-A0A813XV80-F1
#
_entry.id   AF-A0A813XV80-F1
#
_cell.length_a   1.000
_cell.length_b   1.000
_cell.length_c   1.000
_cell.angle_alpha   90.00
_cell.angle_beta   90.00
_cell.angle_gamma   90.00
#
_symmetry.space_group_name_H-M   'P 1'
#
loop_
_entity.id
_entity.type
_entity.pdbx_description
1 polymer ?
#
loop_
_entity_poly.entity_id
_entity_poly.type
_entity_poly.pdbx_seq_one_letter_code
_entity_poly.pdbx_strand_id
1 'polypeptide(L)'
;MICYLEEKDKFIWFHHTWKHEKLTNVYDKISLFSSTKMNIDFAQKHNLSLDPNYAVAPHHTGIYPINPLVYDIWHRIINFNVTSTENYPYHYMSPSNRRGFIYKGLFVLPRQSCSLYTTTRNYTNYPNGSHRLEQHLMGGKLFRIILTNPISIFMSHNVNYGHDRLGNYVFSKLIYLISKWTRIKFSSDLSTSELARKYFYDYYPDEKMPIFTNPCHDEMLMNLWNGNRSMCRIFPQFLIVGPQKTGTTALYSMLSQHPDLHPSKKNFITYEELQFFSNNTIYLNGINWYLDQFDSDNIVSEWSMNFEKSATYFDSILAMKRIKALLPNIRLIMILTEPGARAYSRYQHEIARTNQTINFDDLLQLNHNHSSNQFHLKERCLQPGHYAEYLRQWLNYFPSKQIYIIDGDAFRYDPRTILNDIQIRFLQLKNPINSSKLVKFNRKKDFFCPISNKNHFQCLGNSKGRHYEKMSSYSREYLNNYYLLHNQKLIQFLRNNNYSLPLWLIFFNRTQLIKRFFSLSNIYHAAEGRMGYPNERYEPTTISALDKENKTLPLITGLYEDGFMIAEQDRIVGAIFSFPRQIICWNVYSPDQITPESLALLEVILPRPEIFILGIGSRTNKIPPETIQFIRSLKIGFEILPTTQACETFNFLLSDNRLVYAGFFPQNDLTDQNYGLRKAIAHSQLYEKDEEYIRKDLLKDTYEVMIKAHRERKLLSSYSPLDRRQSSIKQDDDTNVQSLTGTSNMEKRPSVKKRDQQETDNQS
;
A
#
# COMPACT_ATOMS: atom_id res chain seq x y z
N MET A 1 -30.04 -10.31 -49.16
CA MET A 1 -31.27 -10.01 -48.39
C MET A 1 -32.50 -10.62 -49.04
N ILE A 2 -32.73 -10.46 -50.36
CA ILE A 2 -33.95 -10.92 -51.05
C ILE A 2 -34.31 -12.39 -50.71
N CYS A 3 -33.37 -13.34 -50.84
CA CYS A 3 -33.59 -14.76 -50.52
C CYS A 3 -33.90 -15.08 -49.03
N TYR A 4 -33.91 -14.10 -48.12
CA TYR A 4 -34.34 -14.28 -46.72
C TYR A 4 -35.73 -13.73 -46.44
N LEU A 5 -36.29 -12.92 -47.33
CA LEU A 5 -37.68 -12.44 -47.18
C LEU A 5 -38.68 -13.59 -47.36
N GLU A 6 -38.31 -14.61 -48.13
CA GLU A 6 -39.01 -15.89 -48.30
C GLU A 6 -39.00 -16.75 -47.02
N GLU A 7 -38.03 -16.52 -46.13
CA GLU A 7 -37.81 -17.31 -44.90
C GLU A 7 -38.04 -16.49 -43.62
N LYS A 8 -38.73 -15.35 -43.74
CA LYS A 8 -38.97 -14.36 -42.66
C LYS A 8 -39.66 -14.93 -41.42
N ASP A 9 -40.42 -16.02 -41.57
CA ASP A 9 -41.17 -16.65 -40.48
C ASP A 9 -40.31 -17.66 -39.69
N LYS A 10 -39.07 -17.95 -40.16
CA LYS A 10 -38.11 -18.85 -39.51
C LYS A 10 -37.05 -18.15 -38.67
N PHE A 11 -37.06 -16.81 -38.58
CA PHE A 11 -36.12 -16.05 -37.76
C PHE A 11 -36.76 -14.79 -37.16
N ILE A 12 -36.12 -14.25 -36.12
CA ILE A 12 -36.45 -12.95 -35.55
C ILE A 12 -35.39 -11.94 -36.00
N TRP A 13 -35.80 -10.87 -36.64
CA TRP A 13 -34.93 -9.75 -37.00
C TRP A 13 -34.56 -8.95 -35.74
N PHE A 14 -33.32 -8.50 -35.67
CA PHE A 14 -32.80 -7.73 -34.54
C PHE A 14 -32.15 -6.44 -35.00
N HIS A 15 -32.15 -5.46 -34.10
CA HIS A 15 -31.68 -4.12 -34.42
C HIS A 15 -30.16 -4.03 -34.50
N HIS A 16 -29.70 -3.33 -35.52
CA HIS A 16 -28.31 -3.00 -35.77
C HIS A 16 -28.26 -1.72 -36.60
N THR A 17 -27.09 -1.10 -36.74
CA THR A 17 -26.93 0.10 -37.57
C THR A 17 -27.24 -0.19 -39.04
N TRP A 18 -27.80 0.80 -39.72
CA TRP A 18 -28.03 0.75 -41.15
C TRP A 18 -26.72 0.48 -41.91
N LYS A 19 -26.84 -0.23 -43.04
CA LYS A 19 -25.70 -0.68 -43.88
C LYS A 19 -24.58 -1.43 -43.13
N HIS A 20 -24.81 -1.90 -41.90
CA HIS A 20 -23.81 -2.56 -41.06
C HIS A 20 -22.60 -1.63 -40.76
N GLU A 21 -22.85 -0.33 -40.63
CA GLU A 21 -21.84 0.70 -40.35
C GLU A 21 -21.28 0.60 -38.91
N LYS A 22 -19.96 0.80 -38.77
CA LYS A 22 -19.27 0.84 -37.47
C LYS A 22 -19.58 2.14 -36.72
N LEU A 23 -19.87 2.06 -35.42
CA LEU A 23 -20.17 3.24 -34.59
C LEU A 23 -18.97 4.17 -34.35
N THR A 24 -17.76 3.74 -34.71
CA THR A 24 -16.57 4.62 -34.75
C THR A 24 -16.69 5.73 -35.79
N ASN A 25 -17.52 5.54 -36.82
CA ASN A 25 -17.72 6.50 -37.92
C ASN A 25 -18.95 7.41 -37.69
N VAL A 26 -19.68 7.19 -36.60
CA VAL A 26 -20.96 7.84 -36.31
C VAL A 26 -20.71 8.92 -35.26
N TYR A 27 -20.46 10.14 -35.73
CA TYR A 27 -19.89 11.23 -34.93
C TYR A 27 -20.89 11.93 -33.99
N ASP A 28 -22.21 11.74 -34.17
CA ASP A 28 -23.22 12.45 -33.37
C ASP A 28 -24.44 11.58 -33.00
N LYS A 29 -25.34 12.16 -32.19
CA LYS A 29 -26.57 11.48 -31.74
C LYS A 29 -27.58 11.27 -32.87
N ILE A 30 -27.63 12.21 -33.82
CA ILE A 30 -28.66 12.27 -34.86
C ILE A 30 -28.42 11.16 -35.88
N SER A 31 -27.19 10.99 -36.33
CA SER A 31 -26.76 9.93 -37.24
C SER A 31 -26.97 8.54 -36.64
N LEU A 32 -26.63 8.31 -35.37
CA LEU A 32 -26.91 7.02 -34.71
C LEU A 32 -28.41 6.73 -34.57
N PHE A 33 -29.20 7.72 -34.15
CA PHE A 33 -30.65 7.56 -34.07
C PHE A 33 -31.26 7.26 -35.44
N SER A 34 -30.91 8.05 -36.46
CA SER A 34 -31.37 7.88 -37.85
C SER A 34 -30.99 6.52 -38.44
N SER A 35 -29.73 6.09 -38.28
CA SER A 35 -29.23 4.79 -38.71
C SER A 35 -29.99 3.63 -38.04
N THR A 36 -30.30 3.75 -36.75
CA THR A 36 -31.10 2.73 -36.04
C THR A 36 -32.57 2.74 -36.49
N LYS A 37 -33.13 3.93 -36.74
CA LYS A 37 -34.51 4.11 -37.22
C LYS A 37 -34.72 3.54 -38.62
N MET A 38 -33.78 3.73 -39.56
CA MET A 38 -33.83 3.10 -40.88
C MET A 38 -33.89 1.56 -40.81
N ASN A 39 -33.22 0.94 -39.84
CA ASN A 39 -33.28 -0.51 -39.63
C ASN A 39 -34.66 -0.98 -39.14
N ILE A 40 -35.28 -0.23 -38.21
CA ILE A 40 -36.67 -0.45 -37.76
C ILE A 40 -37.63 -0.34 -38.94
N ASP A 41 -37.53 0.75 -39.72
CA ASP A 41 -38.45 1.07 -40.80
C ASP A 41 -38.34 0.06 -41.96
N PHE A 42 -37.14 -0.47 -42.22
CA PHE A 42 -36.93 -1.58 -43.16
C PHE A 42 -37.65 -2.86 -42.71
N ALA A 43 -37.49 -3.25 -41.45
CA ALA A 43 -38.14 -4.46 -40.93
C ALA A 43 -39.67 -4.34 -40.92
N GLN A 44 -40.21 -3.16 -40.59
CA GLN A 44 -41.63 -2.84 -40.72
C GLN A 44 -42.11 -2.92 -42.17
N LYS A 45 -41.41 -2.26 -43.11
CA LYS A 45 -41.74 -2.27 -44.54
C LYS A 45 -41.80 -3.68 -45.14
N HIS A 46 -41.01 -4.62 -44.62
CA HIS A 46 -40.93 -5.99 -45.11
C HIS A 46 -41.69 -7.02 -44.24
N ASN A 47 -42.48 -6.56 -43.26
CA ASN A 47 -43.24 -7.42 -42.32
C ASN A 47 -42.37 -8.53 -41.68
N LEU A 48 -41.19 -8.14 -41.17
CA LEU A 48 -40.29 -9.04 -40.44
C LEU A 48 -40.65 -9.05 -38.96
N SER A 49 -40.64 -10.24 -38.34
CA SER A 49 -40.74 -10.38 -36.88
C SER A 49 -39.53 -9.70 -36.23
N LEU A 50 -39.76 -8.81 -35.27
CA LEU A 50 -38.73 -7.98 -34.62
C LEU A 50 -38.58 -8.37 -33.15
N ASP A 51 -37.35 -8.48 -32.65
CA ASP A 51 -37.08 -8.43 -31.20
C ASP A 51 -37.08 -6.96 -30.75
N PRO A 52 -38.10 -6.50 -30.00
CA PRO A 52 -38.20 -5.11 -29.60
C PRO A 52 -37.22 -4.72 -28.49
N ASN A 53 -36.50 -5.68 -27.89
CA ASN A 53 -35.62 -5.45 -26.75
C ASN A 53 -34.14 -5.51 -27.09
N TYR A 54 -33.76 -6.14 -28.22
CA TYR A 54 -32.38 -6.48 -28.52
C TYR A 54 -31.78 -5.69 -29.70
N ALA A 55 -30.64 -5.06 -29.45
CA ALA A 55 -29.82 -4.41 -30.46
C ALA A 55 -28.35 -4.77 -30.32
N VAL A 56 -27.61 -4.79 -31.43
CA VAL A 56 -26.15 -5.00 -31.41
C VAL A 56 -25.45 -4.20 -32.50
N ALA A 57 -24.31 -3.63 -32.15
CA ALA A 57 -23.51 -2.82 -33.07
C ALA A 57 -22.63 -3.75 -33.90
N PRO A 58 -22.48 -3.50 -35.21
CA PRO A 58 -21.43 -4.12 -36.01
C PRO A 58 -20.07 -4.10 -35.32
N HIS A 59 -19.41 -5.26 -35.32
CA HIS A 59 -18.11 -5.47 -34.66
C HIS A 59 -18.10 -5.14 -33.14
N HIS A 60 -19.27 -5.01 -32.50
CA HIS A 60 -19.44 -4.60 -31.10
C HIS A 60 -18.85 -3.21 -30.76
N THR A 61 -18.65 -2.34 -31.75
CA THR A 61 -18.17 -0.96 -31.56
C THR A 61 -19.02 -0.22 -30.54
N GLY A 62 -18.40 0.46 -29.58
CA GLY A 62 -19.12 1.22 -28.54
C GLY A 62 -19.88 0.38 -27.50
N ILE A 63 -19.97 -0.94 -27.64
CA ILE A 63 -20.53 -1.83 -26.60
C ILE A 63 -19.45 -2.12 -25.56
N TYR A 64 -18.28 -2.57 -26.01
CA TYR A 64 -17.07 -2.65 -25.19
C TYR A 64 -15.80 -2.46 -26.05
N PRO A 65 -14.96 -1.43 -25.80
CA PRO A 65 -15.09 -0.42 -24.73
C PRO A 65 -16.38 0.41 -24.83
N ILE A 66 -16.95 0.76 -23.67
CA ILE A 66 -18.27 1.39 -23.57
C ILE A 66 -18.22 2.82 -24.13
N ASN A 67 -19.10 3.13 -25.09
CA ASN A 67 -19.42 4.48 -25.53
C ASN A 67 -20.77 4.89 -24.92
N PRO A 68 -20.82 5.83 -23.95
CA PRO A 68 -22.06 6.21 -23.26
C PRO A 68 -23.19 6.69 -24.19
N LEU A 69 -22.86 7.24 -25.36
CA LEU A 69 -23.80 7.72 -26.38
C LEU A 69 -24.72 6.61 -26.90
N VAL A 70 -24.13 5.42 -27.13
CA VAL A 70 -24.83 4.25 -27.69
C VAL A 70 -25.88 3.76 -26.71
N TYR A 71 -25.49 3.63 -25.44
CA TYR A 71 -26.36 3.22 -24.35
C TYR A 71 -27.47 4.23 -24.06
N ASP A 72 -27.19 5.53 -24.10
CA ASP A 72 -28.22 6.56 -23.93
C ASP A 72 -29.25 6.50 -25.06
N ILE A 73 -28.83 6.40 -26.33
CA ILE A 73 -29.75 6.36 -27.48
C ILE A 73 -30.58 5.08 -27.46
N TRP A 74 -29.93 3.92 -27.32
CA TRP A 74 -30.65 2.64 -27.36
C TRP A 74 -31.58 2.46 -26.18
N HIS A 75 -31.12 2.71 -24.95
CA HIS A 75 -31.95 2.45 -23.78
C HIS A 75 -32.99 3.54 -23.52
N ARG A 76 -32.64 4.83 -23.67
CA ARG A 76 -33.53 5.94 -23.26
C ARG A 76 -34.37 6.53 -24.40
N ILE A 77 -33.94 6.38 -25.65
CA ILE A 77 -34.64 6.97 -26.81
C ILE A 77 -35.37 5.89 -27.61
N ILE A 78 -34.73 4.73 -27.85
CA ILE A 78 -35.29 3.65 -28.67
C ILE A 78 -35.91 2.51 -27.83
N ASN A 79 -35.63 2.48 -26.51
CA ASN A 79 -36.16 1.53 -25.53
C ASN A 79 -35.69 0.06 -25.71
N PHE A 80 -34.46 -0.14 -26.20
CA PHE A 80 -33.79 -1.44 -26.12
C PHE A 80 -33.29 -1.70 -24.70
N ASN A 81 -33.35 -2.96 -24.28
CA ASN A 81 -33.00 -3.39 -22.93
C ASN A 81 -31.83 -4.37 -22.90
N VAL A 82 -31.49 -5.01 -24.02
CA VAL A 82 -30.42 -6.01 -24.11
C VAL A 82 -29.51 -5.77 -25.31
N THR A 83 -28.22 -6.04 -25.12
CA THR A 83 -27.22 -6.16 -26.19
C THR A 83 -26.22 -7.28 -25.83
N SER A 84 -25.23 -7.54 -26.69
CA SER A 84 -24.18 -8.53 -26.42
C SER A 84 -22.80 -8.08 -26.91
N THR A 85 -21.75 -8.60 -26.29
CA THR A 85 -20.36 -8.35 -26.70
C THR A 85 -19.50 -9.60 -26.53
N GLU A 86 -18.54 -9.79 -27.44
CA GLU A 86 -17.50 -10.81 -27.32
C GLU A 86 -16.16 -10.27 -26.79
N ASN A 87 -16.10 -8.97 -26.45
CA ASN A 87 -14.85 -8.28 -26.12
C ASN A 87 -14.62 -8.07 -24.62
N TYR A 88 -15.57 -8.47 -23.75
CA TYR A 88 -15.55 -8.19 -22.32
C TYR A 88 -15.16 -9.41 -21.45
N PRO A 89 -14.39 -9.23 -20.36
CA PRO A 89 -13.66 -8.00 -20.00
C PRO A 89 -12.38 -7.79 -20.82
N TYR A 90 -11.82 -8.85 -21.39
CA TYR A 90 -10.68 -8.81 -22.31
C TYR A 90 -11.04 -9.53 -23.60
N HIS A 91 -10.65 -9.02 -24.76
CA HIS A 91 -11.04 -9.61 -26.05
C HIS A 91 -10.44 -11.02 -26.26
N TYR A 92 -9.18 -11.23 -25.88
CA TYR A 92 -8.50 -12.54 -25.95
C TYR A 92 -9.00 -13.60 -24.95
N MET A 93 -9.96 -13.26 -24.08
CA MET A 93 -10.42 -14.17 -23.03
C MET A 93 -11.19 -15.36 -23.62
N SER A 94 -10.93 -16.57 -23.11
CA SER A 94 -11.64 -17.78 -23.54
C SER A 94 -13.16 -17.63 -23.34
N PRO A 95 -14.03 -18.11 -24.25
CA PRO A 95 -15.46 -17.79 -24.21
C PRO A 95 -16.17 -18.09 -22.86
N SER A 96 -15.85 -19.22 -22.20
CA SER A 96 -16.37 -19.59 -20.87
C SER A 96 -15.97 -18.67 -19.71
N ASN A 97 -14.96 -17.82 -19.91
CA ASN A 97 -14.48 -16.85 -18.92
C ASN A 97 -14.99 -15.42 -19.22
N ARG A 98 -15.65 -15.20 -20.36
CA ARG A 98 -16.35 -13.93 -20.63
C ARG A 98 -17.52 -13.77 -19.67
N ARG A 99 -17.89 -12.52 -19.40
CA ARG A 99 -18.97 -12.17 -18.49
C ARG A 99 -19.87 -11.10 -19.11
N GLY A 100 -21.05 -10.93 -18.54
CA GLY A 100 -21.91 -9.80 -18.85
C GLY A 100 -21.57 -8.59 -17.97
N PHE A 101 -22.25 -7.48 -18.23
CA PHE A 101 -22.38 -6.35 -17.30
C PHE A 101 -23.68 -5.59 -17.55
N ILE A 102 -24.06 -4.71 -16.65
CA ILE A 102 -25.20 -3.79 -16.81
C ILE A 102 -24.65 -2.36 -16.86
N TYR A 103 -25.03 -1.59 -17.87
CA TYR A 103 -24.61 -0.20 -18.00
C TYR A 103 -25.80 0.71 -18.36
N LYS A 104 -26.04 1.73 -17.53
CA LYS A 104 -27.17 2.67 -17.63
C LYS A 104 -28.57 2.03 -17.77
N GLY A 105 -28.74 0.78 -17.31
CA GLY A 105 -29.99 0.01 -17.41
C GLY A 105 -30.01 -1.03 -18.53
N LEU A 106 -29.11 -0.93 -19.51
CA LEU A 106 -28.98 -1.92 -20.59
C LEU A 106 -28.21 -3.15 -20.09
N PHE A 107 -28.77 -4.34 -20.32
CA PHE A 107 -28.11 -5.62 -20.07
C PHE A 107 -27.15 -5.96 -21.21
N VAL A 108 -25.88 -6.29 -20.91
CA VAL A 108 -24.86 -6.67 -21.90
C VAL A 108 -24.45 -8.10 -21.66
N LEU A 109 -24.85 -9.02 -22.53
CA LEU A 109 -24.60 -10.46 -22.35
C LEU A 109 -23.28 -10.94 -23.00
N PRO A 110 -22.60 -11.93 -22.39
CA PRO A 110 -21.34 -12.47 -22.91
C PRO A 110 -21.58 -13.31 -24.16
N ARG A 111 -21.15 -12.81 -25.32
CA ARG A 111 -21.26 -13.55 -26.57
C ARG A 111 -20.15 -14.57 -26.72
N GLN A 112 -20.54 -15.75 -27.17
CA GLN A 112 -19.69 -16.91 -27.40
C GLN A 112 -19.30 -17.00 -28.87
N SER A 113 -18.04 -17.33 -29.15
CA SER A 113 -17.49 -17.35 -30.52
C SER A 113 -17.09 -18.78 -30.93
N CYS A 114 -17.81 -19.37 -31.90
CA CYS A 114 -17.50 -20.65 -32.57
C CYS A 114 -16.83 -20.45 -33.95
N SER A 115 -15.69 -21.11 -34.26
CA SER A 115 -14.73 -20.80 -35.36
C SER A 115 -15.24 -20.56 -36.80
N LEU A 116 -16.54 -20.67 -37.03
CA LEU A 116 -17.30 -20.24 -38.21
C LEU A 116 -17.63 -18.72 -38.21
N TYR A 117 -17.44 -17.98 -37.10
CA TYR A 117 -17.85 -16.57 -36.98
C TYR A 117 -17.03 -15.56 -37.80
N THR A 118 -15.88 -15.91 -38.38
CA THR A 118 -14.98 -14.90 -39.00
C THR A 118 -15.04 -14.80 -40.53
N THR A 119 -15.52 -15.82 -41.23
CA THR A 119 -15.22 -15.96 -42.67
C THR A 119 -16.27 -16.76 -43.42
N THR A 120 -16.63 -16.27 -44.61
CA THR A 120 -17.16 -17.03 -45.76
C THR A 120 -16.32 -18.30 -45.98
N ARG A 121 -16.88 -19.48 -45.73
CA ARG A 121 -16.17 -20.76 -45.97
C ARG A 121 -17.11 -21.85 -46.47
N ASN A 122 -16.59 -22.63 -47.40
CA ASN A 122 -17.17 -23.90 -47.83
C ASN A 122 -16.60 -25.04 -46.97
N TYR A 123 -17.31 -26.16 -46.89
CA TYR A 123 -16.96 -27.35 -46.11
C TYR A 123 -15.57 -27.90 -46.47
N THR A 124 -15.31 -28.03 -47.78
CA THR A 124 -14.05 -28.50 -48.35
C THR A 124 -12.88 -27.55 -48.07
N ASN A 125 -13.16 -26.25 -47.97
CA ASN A 125 -12.17 -25.19 -47.80
C ASN A 125 -12.03 -24.75 -46.32
N TYR A 126 -12.48 -25.57 -45.37
CA TYR A 126 -12.29 -25.30 -43.95
C TYR A 126 -10.80 -25.41 -43.57
N PRO A 127 -10.18 -24.41 -42.88
CA PRO A 127 -8.75 -24.44 -42.62
C PRO A 127 -8.33 -25.67 -41.82
N ASN A 128 -7.28 -26.34 -42.29
CA ASN A 128 -6.79 -27.62 -41.76
C ASN A 128 -7.79 -28.78 -41.95
N GLY A 129 -8.65 -28.69 -42.97
CA GLY A 129 -9.55 -29.75 -43.40
C GLY A 129 -10.91 -29.77 -42.68
N SER A 130 -11.89 -30.37 -43.34
CA SER A 130 -13.25 -30.58 -42.81
C SER A 130 -13.27 -31.39 -41.51
N HIS A 131 -12.37 -32.35 -41.35
CA HIS A 131 -12.23 -33.14 -40.11
C HIS A 131 -12.04 -32.26 -38.86
N ARG A 132 -11.39 -31.09 -38.98
CA ARG A 132 -11.26 -30.13 -37.86
C ARG A 132 -12.62 -29.54 -37.45
N LEU A 133 -13.54 -29.33 -38.40
CA LEU A 133 -14.90 -28.91 -38.12
C LEU A 133 -15.68 -30.00 -37.36
N GLU A 134 -15.50 -31.26 -37.75
CA GLU A 134 -16.12 -32.41 -37.07
C GLU A 134 -15.55 -32.64 -35.67
N GLN A 135 -14.24 -32.49 -35.47
CA GLN A 135 -13.61 -32.48 -34.14
C GLN A 135 -14.17 -31.37 -33.22
N HIS A 136 -14.53 -30.21 -33.76
CA HIS A 136 -15.18 -29.15 -32.98
C HIS A 136 -16.58 -29.52 -32.47
N LEU A 137 -17.25 -30.48 -33.13
CA LEU A 137 -18.57 -31.02 -32.77
C LEU A 137 -18.47 -32.19 -31.79
N MET A 138 -17.61 -33.17 -32.08
CA MET A 138 -17.47 -34.43 -31.33
C MET A 138 -16.63 -34.22 -30.06
N GLY A 139 -17.19 -33.54 -29.07
CA GLY A 139 -16.52 -33.28 -27.78
C GLY A 139 -15.54 -32.10 -27.76
N GLY A 140 -15.31 -31.44 -28.90
CA GLY A 140 -14.35 -30.35 -29.03
C GLY A 140 -14.80 -28.98 -28.47
N LYS A 141 -14.14 -27.92 -28.93
CA LYS A 141 -14.28 -26.55 -28.40
C LYS A 141 -15.74 -26.07 -28.30
N LEU A 142 -16.58 -26.33 -29.31
CA LEU A 142 -17.96 -25.81 -29.31
C LEU A 142 -18.85 -26.55 -28.31
N PHE A 143 -18.73 -27.87 -28.25
CA PHE A 143 -19.36 -28.70 -27.22
C PHE A 143 -18.96 -28.24 -25.81
N ARG A 144 -17.66 -28.03 -25.54
CA ARG A 144 -17.18 -27.54 -24.25
C ARG A 144 -17.72 -26.14 -23.90
N ILE A 145 -17.88 -25.25 -24.87
CA ILE A 145 -18.51 -23.93 -24.64
C ILE A 145 -19.94 -24.10 -24.14
N ILE A 146 -20.76 -24.91 -24.81
CA ILE A 146 -22.15 -25.14 -24.39
C ILE A 146 -22.23 -25.81 -23.01
N LEU A 147 -21.37 -26.80 -22.73
CA LEU A 147 -21.35 -27.44 -21.40
C LEU A 147 -20.95 -26.51 -20.26
N THR A 148 -20.13 -25.48 -20.52
CA THR A 148 -19.55 -24.60 -19.48
C THR A 148 -20.27 -23.27 -19.32
N ASN A 149 -21.26 -22.96 -20.15
CA ASN A 149 -22.02 -21.71 -20.10
C ASN A 149 -23.54 -22.03 -19.99
N PRO A 150 -24.21 -21.76 -18.86
CA PRO A 150 -25.63 -22.04 -18.69
C PRO A 150 -26.52 -21.22 -19.64
N ILE A 151 -26.00 -20.10 -20.15
CA ILE A 151 -26.59 -19.27 -21.20
C ILE A 151 -25.52 -19.09 -22.27
N SER A 152 -25.83 -19.49 -23.50
CA SER A 152 -24.91 -19.42 -24.64
C SER A 152 -25.51 -18.61 -25.77
N ILE A 153 -24.84 -17.52 -26.17
CA ILE A 153 -25.27 -16.64 -27.26
C ILE A 153 -24.23 -16.75 -28.37
N PHE A 154 -24.66 -17.12 -29.58
CA PHE A 154 -23.81 -17.25 -30.75
C PHE A 154 -24.27 -16.29 -31.85
N MET A 155 -23.33 -15.86 -32.71
CA MET A 155 -23.62 -15.21 -33.99
C MET A 155 -22.82 -15.91 -35.09
N SER A 156 -23.35 -15.88 -36.30
CA SER A 156 -22.75 -16.42 -37.50
C SER A 156 -23.09 -15.48 -38.67
N HIS A 157 -22.23 -15.39 -39.69
CA HIS A 157 -22.51 -14.57 -40.86
C HIS A 157 -23.51 -15.24 -41.81
N ASN A 158 -24.33 -14.43 -42.49
CA ASN A 158 -25.37 -14.82 -43.45
C ASN A 158 -24.97 -15.99 -44.38
N VAL A 159 -23.78 -15.90 -44.98
CA VAL A 159 -23.18 -16.91 -45.87
C VAL A 159 -23.10 -18.33 -45.30
N ASN A 160 -22.93 -18.49 -43.98
CA ASN A 160 -22.91 -19.81 -43.31
C ASN A 160 -24.28 -20.51 -43.30
N TYR A 161 -25.34 -19.82 -43.73
CA TYR A 161 -26.70 -20.32 -43.88
C TYR A 161 -27.16 -20.33 -45.35
N GLY A 162 -26.37 -19.75 -46.27
CA GLY A 162 -26.63 -19.70 -47.70
C GLY A 162 -26.18 -20.96 -48.44
N HIS A 163 -24.91 -20.99 -48.86
CA HIS A 163 -24.36 -22.03 -49.76
C HIS A 163 -24.16 -23.38 -49.04
N ASP A 164 -23.05 -23.57 -48.32
CA ASP A 164 -22.71 -24.86 -47.69
C ASP A 164 -23.44 -25.11 -46.35
N ARG A 165 -24.29 -24.16 -45.92
CA ARG A 165 -25.13 -24.25 -44.69
C ARG A 165 -24.37 -24.71 -43.43
N LEU A 166 -23.06 -24.42 -43.34
CA LEU A 166 -22.17 -24.89 -42.27
C LEU A 166 -22.68 -24.56 -40.86
N GLY A 167 -23.32 -23.40 -40.68
CA GLY A 167 -23.90 -23.02 -39.38
C GLY A 167 -24.98 -24.02 -38.94
N ASN A 168 -25.94 -24.32 -39.82
CA ASN A 168 -27.02 -25.26 -39.55
C ASN A 168 -26.48 -26.69 -39.37
N TYR A 169 -25.55 -27.14 -40.21
CA TYR A 169 -24.90 -28.46 -40.06
C TYR A 169 -24.24 -28.59 -38.67
N VAL A 170 -23.48 -27.58 -38.25
CA VAL A 170 -22.74 -27.60 -36.98
C VAL A 170 -23.67 -27.59 -35.78
N PHE A 171 -24.61 -26.65 -35.70
CA PHE A 171 -25.51 -26.58 -34.54
C PHE A 171 -26.48 -27.76 -34.48
N SER A 172 -27.00 -28.25 -35.61
CA SER A 172 -27.88 -29.44 -35.62
C SER A 172 -27.16 -30.71 -35.17
N LYS A 173 -25.93 -30.97 -35.66
CA LYS A 173 -25.12 -32.11 -35.22
C LYS A 173 -24.73 -32.02 -33.74
N LEU A 174 -24.44 -30.81 -33.24
CA LEU A 174 -24.12 -30.61 -31.83
C LEU A 174 -25.33 -30.80 -30.92
N ILE A 175 -26.50 -30.27 -31.28
CA ILE A 175 -27.75 -30.48 -30.54
C ILE A 175 -28.16 -31.96 -30.58
N TYR A 176 -27.98 -32.64 -31.72
CA TYR A 176 -28.18 -34.09 -31.82
C TYR A 176 -27.23 -34.85 -30.87
N LEU A 177 -25.93 -34.53 -30.86
CA LEU A 177 -24.96 -35.15 -29.95
C LEU A 177 -25.37 -34.94 -28.49
N ILE A 178 -25.68 -33.71 -28.09
CA ILE A 178 -26.01 -33.38 -26.70
C ILE A 178 -27.34 -34.03 -26.27
N SER A 179 -28.37 -34.01 -27.12
CA SER A 179 -29.68 -34.61 -26.81
C SER A 179 -29.70 -36.14 -26.82
N LYS A 180 -28.79 -36.80 -27.55
CA LYS A 180 -28.66 -38.27 -27.56
C LYS A 180 -27.73 -38.81 -26.48
N TRP A 181 -26.66 -38.10 -26.16
CA TRP A 181 -25.59 -38.61 -25.29
C TRP A 181 -25.52 -37.94 -23.91
N THR A 182 -26.38 -36.95 -23.63
CA THR A 182 -26.45 -36.28 -22.33
C THR A 182 -27.91 -36.10 -21.88
N ARG A 183 -28.12 -35.74 -20.61
CA ARG A 183 -29.44 -35.36 -20.07
C ARG A 183 -29.71 -33.84 -20.15
N ILE A 184 -28.88 -33.08 -20.87
CA ILE A 184 -29.01 -31.62 -20.97
C ILE A 184 -30.21 -31.27 -21.84
N LYS A 185 -31.11 -30.47 -21.28
CA LYS A 185 -32.25 -29.90 -22.00
C LYS A 185 -31.91 -28.49 -22.46
N PHE A 186 -32.11 -28.23 -23.75
CA PHE A 186 -32.13 -26.87 -24.28
C PHE A 186 -33.52 -26.27 -24.15
N SER A 187 -33.58 -24.96 -23.95
CA SER A 187 -34.78 -24.14 -24.11
C SER A 187 -34.35 -22.87 -24.82
N SER A 188 -35.15 -22.45 -25.79
CA SER A 188 -35.03 -21.19 -26.52
C SER A 188 -36.30 -20.34 -26.38
N ASP A 189 -37.13 -20.67 -25.39
CA ASP A 189 -38.52 -20.20 -25.26
C ASP A 189 -38.62 -18.88 -24.48
N LEU A 190 -37.50 -18.44 -23.89
CA LEU A 190 -37.38 -17.16 -23.18
C LEU A 190 -37.11 -16.03 -24.18
N SER A 191 -37.79 -14.90 -24.00
CA SER A 191 -37.40 -13.66 -24.67
C SER A 191 -35.98 -13.23 -24.29
N THR A 192 -35.33 -12.43 -25.14
CA THR A 192 -33.97 -11.95 -24.89
C THR A 192 -33.86 -11.16 -23.57
N SER A 193 -34.92 -10.46 -23.16
CA SER A 193 -35.01 -9.77 -21.85
C SER A 193 -35.11 -10.73 -20.66
N GLU A 194 -35.88 -11.81 -20.78
CA GLU A 194 -35.97 -12.82 -19.70
C GLU A 194 -34.66 -13.61 -19.57
N LEU A 195 -34.04 -13.97 -20.70
CA LEU A 195 -32.71 -14.57 -20.73
C LEU A 195 -31.67 -13.66 -20.08
N ALA A 196 -31.73 -12.35 -20.35
CA ALA A 196 -30.86 -11.37 -19.73
C ALA A 196 -31.06 -11.28 -18.22
N ARG A 197 -32.31 -11.22 -17.75
CA ARG A 197 -32.62 -11.25 -16.32
C ARG A 197 -32.10 -12.52 -15.67
N LYS A 198 -32.36 -13.69 -16.26
CA LYS A 198 -31.88 -14.97 -15.77
C LYS A 198 -30.35 -15.02 -15.65
N TYR A 199 -29.62 -14.44 -16.60
CA TYR A 199 -28.16 -14.30 -16.50
C TYR A 199 -27.73 -13.50 -15.24
N PHE A 200 -28.29 -12.29 -15.04
CA PHE A 200 -27.83 -11.36 -14.00
C PHE A 200 -28.48 -11.52 -12.62
N TYR A 201 -29.59 -12.24 -12.49
CA TYR A 201 -30.28 -12.45 -11.22
C TYR A 201 -30.15 -13.88 -10.69
N ASP A 202 -30.12 -14.89 -11.57
CA ASP A 202 -30.11 -16.30 -11.15
C ASP A 202 -28.68 -16.89 -11.18
N TYR A 203 -27.90 -16.60 -12.23
CA TYR A 203 -26.57 -17.22 -12.43
C TYR A 203 -25.38 -16.36 -12.01
N TYR A 204 -25.41 -15.05 -12.27
CA TYR A 204 -24.27 -14.15 -12.07
C TYR A 204 -24.67 -12.82 -11.37
N PRO A 205 -25.14 -12.87 -10.11
CA PRO A 205 -25.61 -11.69 -9.37
C PRO A 205 -24.55 -10.60 -9.13
N ASP A 206 -23.27 -10.97 -9.11
CA ASP A 206 -22.13 -10.07 -8.85
C ASP A 206 -21.60 -9.37 -10.11
N GLU A 207 -21.88 -9.91 -11.30
CA GLU A 207 -21.36 -9.41 -12.59
C GLU A 207 -22.18 -8.24 -13.14
N LYS A 208 -22.84 -7.46 -12.27
CA LYS A 208 -23.72 -6.35 -12.67
C LYS A 208 -22.95 -5.09 -13.03
N MET A 209 -21.82 -4.82 -12.40
CA MET A 209 -21.02 -3.63 -12.69
C MET A 209 -19.92 -3.94 -13.72
N PRO A 210 -19.75 -3.09 -14.75
CA PRO A 210 -18.65 -3.26 -15.68
C PRO A 210 -17.31 -3.13 -14.96
N ILE A 211 -16.28 -3.76 -15.51
CA ILE A 211 -14.88 -3.54 -15.18
C ILE A 211 -14.23 -2.98 -16.43
N PHE A 212 -13.81 -1.72 -16.39
CA PHE A 212 -13.05 -1.10 -17.48
C PHE A 212 -11.61 -1.64 -17.49
N THR A 213 -11.23 -2.25 -18.60
CA THR A 213 -9.84 -2.64 -18.89
C THR A 213 -9.14 -1.56 -19.71
N ASN A 214 -7.81 -1.61 -19.76
CA ASN A 214 -7.05 -0.63 -20.55
C ASN A 214 -7.18 -0.90 -22.07
N PRO A 215 -7.81 0.00 -22.86
CA PRO A 215 -7.95 -0.20 -24.30
C PRO A 215 -6.59 -0.08 -25.03
N CYS A 216 -5.61 0.60 -24.46
CA CYS A 216 -4.29 0.81 -25.07
C CYS A 216 -3.37 -0.43 -25.01
N HIS A 217 -3.76 -1.48 -24.27
CA HIS A 217 -3.02 -2.75 -24.20
C HIS A 217 -3.54 -3.81 -25.20
N ASP A 218 -4.60 -3.52 -25.95
CA ASP A 218 -5.23 -4.46 -26.88
C ASP A 218 -5.61 -3.69 -28.15
N GLU A 219 -4.94 -3.98 -29.27
CA GLU A 219 -5.15 -3.26 -30.53
C GLU A 219 -6.59 -3.37 -31.05
N MET A 220 -7.30 -4.47 -30.74
CA MET A 220 -8.71 -4.59 -31.10
C MET A 220 -9.58 -3.69 -30.23
N LEU A 221 -9.37 -3.66 -28.91
CA LEU A 221 -10.12 -2.73 -28.04
C LEU A 221 -9.80 -1.26 -28.39
N MET A 222 -8.55 -0.94 -28.72
CA MET A 222 -8.13 0.38 -29.18
C MET A 222 -8.88 0.81 -30.45
N ASN A 223 -9.01 -0.08 -31.44
CA ASN A 223 -9.72 0.19 -32.70
C ASN A 223 -11.26 0.26 -32.55
N LEU A 224 -11.82 -0.23 -31.43
CA LEU A 224 -13.25 -0.17 -31.11
C LEU A 224 -13.61 0.99 -30.17
N TRP A 225 -12.61 1.60 -29.55
CA TRP A 225 -12.74 2.74 -28.66
C TRP A 225 -12.75 4.03 -29.48
N ASN A 226 -13.65 4.96 -29.18
CA ASN A 226 -13.69 6.29 -29.82
C ASN A 226 -12.55 7.22 -29.35
N GLY A 227 -11.42 6.67 -28.88
CA GLY A 227 -10.24 7.40 -28.42
C GLY A 227 -9.09 7.33 -29.41
N ASN A 228 -8.26 8.37 -29.46
CA ASN A 228 -7.03 8.37 -30.26
C ASN A 228 -5.88 7.69 -29.49
N ARG A 229 -4.90 7.09 -30.16
CA ARG A 229 -3.68 6.51 -29.53
C ARG A 229 -2.92 7.54 -28.68
N SER A 230 -3.03 8.83 -28.99
CA SER A 230 -2.50 9.92 -28.14
C SER A 230 -3.10 9.94 -26.72
N MET A 231 -4.38 9.55 -26.56
CA MET A 231 -5.07 9.52 -25.27
C MET A 231 -4.45 8.49 -24.30
N CYS A 232 -3.73 7.50 -24.81
CA CYS A 232 -3.00 6.53 -23.98
C CYS A 232 -1.92 7.19 -23.12
N ARG A 233 -1.36 8.34 -23.55
CA ARG A 233 -0.40 9.13 -22.76
C ARG A 233 -1.06 9.90 -21.61
N ILE A 234 -2.39 10.10 -21.64
CA ILE A 234 -3.16 10.86 -20.63
C ILE A 234 -3.38 10.04 -19.35
N PHE A 235 -3.38 8.70 -19.42
CA PHE A 235 -3.53 7.86 -18.23
C PHE A 235 -2.45 8.18 -17.16
N PRO A 236 -2.81 8.22 -15.87
CA PRO A 236 -1.84 8.51 -14.82
C PRO A 236 -0.80 7.39 -14.70
N GLN A 237 0.45 7.77 -14.42
CA GLN A 237 1.57 6.87 -14.21
C GLN A 237 1.74 6.50 -12.73
N PHE A 238 1.12 7.25 -11.81
CA PHE A 238 1.02 6.88 -10.40
C PHE A 238 -0.28 7.39 -9.73
N LEU A 239 -0.64 6.77 -8.59
CA LEU A 239 -1.80 7.13 -7.78
C LEU A 239 -1.39 7.27 -6.31
N ILE A 240 -1.88 8.31 -5.62
CA ILE A 240 -1.78 8.44 -4.16
C ILE A 240 -3.08 7.91 -3.54
N VAL A 241 -3.07 6.65 -3.10
CA VAL A 241 -4.30 5.88 -2.82
C VAL A 241 -4.84 6.02 -1.39
N GLY A 242 -4.08 6.60 -0.47
CA GLY A 242 -4.52 6.80 0.92
C GLY A 242 -3.51 6.35 1.98
N PRO A 243 -3.98 5.98 3.18
CA PRO A 243 -5.36 6.10 3.67
C PRO A 243 -5.80 7.56 3.82
N GLN A 244 -7.06 7.80 4.15
CA GLN A 244 -7.49 9.11 4.60
C GLN A 244 -6.76 9.52 5.91
N LYS A 245 -6.55 10.85 6.05
CA LYS A 245 -6.01 11.55 7.22
C LYS A 245 -4.50 11.42 7.50
N THR A 246 -3.73 10.74 6.63
CA THR A 246 -2.29 10.51 6.81
C THR A 246 -1.37 11.54 6.15
N GLY A 247 -1.92 12.60 5.53
CA GLY A 247 -1.14 13.67 4.88
C GLY A 247 -1.18 13.68 3.35
N THR A 248 -2.00 12.85 2.70
CA THR A 248 -2.05 12.72 1.23
C THR A 248 -2.24 14.04 0.47
N THR A 249 -3.04 14.99 0.98
CA THR A 249 -3.20 16.31 0.35
C THR A 249 -1.90 17.13 0.35
N ALA A 250 -1.07 17.00 1.39
CA ALA A 250 0.23 17.67 1.43
C ALA A 250 1.16 17.06 0.40
N LEU A 251 1.24 15.73 0.31
CA LEU A 251 2.05 15.06 -0.70
C LEU A 251 1.62 15.45 -2.13
N TYR A 252 0.32 15.41 -2.42
CA TYR A 252 -0.24 15.89 -3.69
C TYR A 252 0.19 17.32 -3.99
N SER A 253 -0.05 18.26 -3.06
CA SER A 253 0.24 19.68 -3.27
C SER A 253 1.73 20.01 -3.40
N MET A 254 2.62 19.16 -2.88
CA MET A 254 4.07 19.27 -3.00
C MET A 254 4.57 18.67 -4.33
N LEU A 255 4.04 17.53 -4.74
CA LEU A 255 4.37 16.91 -6.04
C LEU A 255 3.88 17.76 -7.22
N SER A 256 2.72 18.41 -7.11
CA SER A 256 2.20 19.34 -8.12
C SER A 256 3.04 20.61 -8.34
N GLN A 257 4.15 20.82 -7.61
CA GLN A 257 5.12 21.89 -7.89
C GLN A 257 6.23 21.45 -8.87
N HIS A 258 6.34 20.15 -9.17
CA HIS A 258 7.33 19.64 -10.10
C HIS A 258 6.82 19.81 -11.54
N PRO A 259 7.59 20.41 -12.46
CA PRO A 259 7.13 20.73 -13.81
C PRO A 259 6.74 19.50 -14.63
N ASP A 260 7.40 18.36 -14.38
CA ASP A 260 7.08 17.09 -15.04
C ASP A 260 5.93 16.30 -14.36
N LEU A 261 5.32 16.80 -13.26
CA LEU A 261 4.28 16.07 -12.51
C LEU A 261 2.94 16.81 -12.52
N HIS A 262 1.99 16.28 -13.26
CA HIS A 262 0.71 16.92 -13.55
C HIS A 262 -0.43 16.25 -12.77
N PRO A 263 -1.06 16.94 -11.81
CA PRO A 263 -2.19 16.38 -11.09
C PRO A 263 -3.45 16.35 -11.97
N SER A 264 -4.40 15.49 -11.60
CA SER A 264 -5.79 15.60 -12.07
C SER A 264 -6.43 16.96 -11.71
N LYS A 265 -7.35 17.41 -12.56
CA LYS A 265 -8.20 18.59 -12.36
C LYS A 265 -8.91 18.55 -11.01
N LYS A 266 -9.06 19.72 -10.40
CA LYS A 266 -9.78 19.88 -9.12
C LYS A 266 -11.28 19.99 -9.37
N ASN A 267 -12.07 19.33 -8.53
CA ASN A 267 -13.53 19.36 -8.56
C ASN A 267 -14.08 20.21 -7.40
N PHE A 268 -15.20 20.90 -7.58
CA PHE A 268 -15.84 21.69 -6.52
C PHE A 268 -16.38 20.84 -5.35
N ILE A 269 -16.75 19.58 -5.60
CA ILE A 269 -17.36 18.67 -4.62
C ILE A 269 -16.30 17.88 -3.84
N THR A 270 -15.32 17.32 -4.54
CA THR A 270 -14.31 16.39 -3.99
C THR A 270 -12.90 16.97 -3.93
N TYR A 271 -12.73 18.25 -4.29
CA TYR A 271 -11.46 18.99 -4.29
C TYR A 271 -10.39 18.30 -5.14
N GLU A 272 -9.30 17.84 -4.51
CA GLU A 272 -8.21 17.13 -5.17
C GLU A 272 -8.47 15.63 -5.44
N GLU A 273 -9.61 15.07 -5.01
CA GLU A 273 -9.92 13.65 -5.21
C GLU A 273 -10.88 13.43 -6.39
N LEU A 274 -10.60 12.45 -7.26
CA LEU A 274 -11.55 12.01 -8.29
C LEU A 274 -12.52 10.97 -7.76
N GLN A 275 -12.06 10.10 -6.85
CA GLN A 275 -12.81 8.97 -6.28
C GLN A 275 -13.40 7.99 -7.32
N PHE A 276 -12.90 8.04 -8.57
CA PHE A 276 -13.41 7.28 -9.72
C PHE A 276 -13.50 5.78 -9.44
N PHE A 277 -12.43 5.17 -8.89
CA PHE A 277 -12.40 3.73 -8.67
C PHE A 277 -13.23 3.26 -7.46
N SER A 278 -13.43 4.10 -6.45
CA SER A 278 -14.16 3.76 -5.21
C SER A 278 -15.67 4.10 -5.28
N ASN A 279 -16.08 5.07 -6.08
CA ASN A 279 -17.47 5.53 -6.17
C ASN A 279 -18.16 4.98 -7.45
N ASN A 280 -19.17 4.13 -7.29
CA ASN A 280 -19.89 3.50 -8.41
C ASN A 280 -20.54 4.51 -9.38
N THR A 281 -21.11 5.60 -8.86
CA THR A 281 -21.78 6.62 -9.69
C THR A 281 -20.77 7.35 -10.56
N ILE A 282 -19.60 7.68 -10.02
CA ILE A 282 -18.52 8.35 -10.76
C ILE A 282 -17.88 7.36 -11.74
N TYR A 283 -17.65 6.11 -11.31
CA TYR A 283 -17.09 5.06 -12.16
C TYR A 283 -17.90 4.84 -13.44
N LEU A 284 -19.23 4.84 -13.33
CA LEU A 284 -20.15 4.66 -14.47
C LEU A 284 -20.11 5.79 -15.52
N ASN A 285 -19.38 6.88 -15.29
CA ASN A 285 -19.10 7.85 -16.36
C ASN A 285 -18.09 7.32 -17.41
N GLY A 286 -17.33 6.27 -17.08
CA GLY A 286 -16.47 5.55 -18.02
C GLY A 286 -15.06 6.10 -18.20
N ILE A 287 -14.29 5.45 -19.07
CA ILE A 287 -12.86 5.73 -19.30
C ILE A 287 -12.64 7.15 -19.82
N ASN A 288 -13.44 7.61 -20.80
CA ASN A 288 -13.29 8.93 -21.39
C ASN A 288 -13.42 10.02 -20.33
N TRP A 289 -14.49 9.96 -19.51
CA TRP A 289 -14.68 10.89 -18.40
C TRP A 289 -13.48 10.92 -17.44
N TYR A 290 -12.87 9.76 -17.15
CA TYR A 290 -11.69 9.69 -16.29
C TYR A 290 -10.47 10.37 -16.92
N LEU A 291 -10.25 10.19 -18.23
CA LEU A 291 -9.18 10.86 -18.96
C LEU A 291 -9.42 12.36 -19.10
N ASP A 292 -10.68 12.79 -19.25
CA ASP A 292 -11.06 14.21 -19.28
C ASP A 292 -10.74 14.93 -17.95
N GLN A 293 -10.49 14.20 -16.85
CA GLN A 293 -10.02 14.76 -15.58
C GLN A 293 -8.53 15.15 -15.59
N PHE A 294 -7.82 14.93 -16.68
CA PHE A 294 -6.44 15.38 -16.87
C PHE A 294 -6.40 16.39 -18.03
N ASP A 295 -5.47 17.34 -18.00
CA ASP A 295 -5.27 18.26 -19.11
C ASP A 295 -4.38 17.59 -20.18
N SER A 296 -4.88 17.49 -21.41
CA SER A 296 -4.11 17.00 -22.57
C SER A 296 -2.85 17.83 -22.80
N ASP A 297 -2.96 19.13 -22.56
CA ASP A 297 -1.96 20.14 -22.90
C ASP A 297 -0.76 20.09 -21.94
N ASN A 298 -0.89 19.41 -20.80
CA ASN A 298 0.20 19.14 -19.87
C ASN A 298 1.20 18.08 -20.38
N ILE A 299 0.88 17.35 -21.46
CA ILE A 299 1.80 16.41 -22.12
C ILE A 299 2.75 17.18 -23.05
N VAL A 300 3.50 18.11 -22.45
CA VAL A 300 4.48 18.98 -23.14
C VAL A 300 5.75 18.21 -23.48
N SER A 301 6.07 17.15 -22.73
CA SER A 301 7.25 16.32 -22.94
C SER A 301 6.94 14.83 -22.76
N GLU A 302 7.82 13.97 -23.27
CA GLU A 302 7.73 12.52 -23.04
C GLU A 302 8.05 12.11 -21.58
N TRP A 303 8.55 13.04 -20.77
CA TRP A 303 8.88 12.84 -19.35
C TRP A 303 7.73 13.23 -18.41
N SER A 304 6.70 13.91 -18.94
CA SER A 304 5.55 14.39 -18.18
C SER A 304 4.69 13.21 -17.67
N MET A 305 4.42 13.19 -16.37
CA MET A 305 3.63 12.17 -15.70
C MET A 305 2.36 12.75 -15.07
N ASN A 306 1.21 12.21 -15.47
CA ASN A 306 -0.08 12.47 -14.86
C ASN A 306 -0.25 11.65 -13.57
N PHE A 307 -0.95 12.21 -12.57
CA PHE A 307 -1.30 11.49 -11.34
C PHE A 307 -2.60 11.98 -10.69
N GLU A 308 -3.28 11.11 -9.96
CA GLU A 308 -4.40 11.51 -9.09
C GLU A 308 -4.18 11.10 -7.63
N LYS A 309 -5.01 11.63 -6.74
CA LYS A 309 -4.96 11.40 -5.30
C LYS A 309 -6.36 11.16 -4.75
N SER A 310 -6.73 9.92 -4.49
CA SER A 310 -8.05 9.58 -3.92
C SER A 310 -7.85 8.68 -2.71
N ALA A 311 -7.98 9.23 -1.50
CA ALA A 311 -7.58 8.54 -0.27
C ALA A 311 -8.60 7.49 0.21
N THR A 312 -9.71 7.36 -0.52
CA THR A 312 -10.76 6.33 -0.41
C THR A 312 -10.44 5.04 -1.18
N TYR A 313 -9.29 4.99 -1.88
CA TYR A 313 -8.90 3.78 -2.61
C TYR A 313 -8.23 2.75 -1.68
N PHE A 314 -7.46 3.20 -0.69
CA PHE A 314 -6.67 2.35 0.21
C PHE A 314 -7.48 1.20 0.84
N ASP A 315 -8.68 1.50 1.33
CA ASP A 315 -9.61 0.61 2.03
C ASP A 315 -10.73 0.04 1.13
N SER A 316 -10.66 0.25 -0.19
CA SER A 316 -11.69 -0.17 -1.14
C SER A 316 -11.25 -1.32 -2.04
N ILE A 317 -11.72 -2.54 -1.75
CA ILE A 317 -11.50 -3.74 -2.58
C ILE A 317 -11.97 -3.51 -4.03
N LEU A 318 -13.10 -2.80 -4.20
CA LEU A 318 -13.61 -2.42 -5.53
C LEU A 318 -12.62 -1.53 -6.26
N ALA A 319 -12.00 -0.56 -5.59
CA ALA A 319 -10.98 0.28 -6.20
C ALA A 319 -9.77 -0.55 -6.62
N MET A 320 -9.26 -1.46 -5.78
CA MET A 320 -8.12 -2.34 -6.14
C MET A 320 -8.41 -3.16 -7.41
N LYS A 321 -9.58 -3.82 -7.49
CA LYS A 321 -10.01 -4.60 -8.67
C LYS A 321 -10.08 -3.74 -9.94
N ARG A 322 -10.65 -2.54 -9.84
CA ARG A 322 -10.85 -1.63 -10.98
C ARG A 322 -9.54 -0.96 -11.44
N ILE A 323 -8.69 -0.53 -10.50
CA ILE A 323 -7.35 -0.02 -10.81
C ILE A 323 -6.52 -1.11 -11.49
N LYS A 324 -6.60 -2.37 -11.03
CA LYS A 324 -5.84 -3.46 -11.66
C LYS A 324 -6.25 -3.70 -13.11
N ALA A 325 -7.54 -3.61 -13.42
CA ALA A 325 -8.06 -3.80 -14.77
C ALA A 325 -7.65 -2.64 -15.72
N LEU A 326 -7.81 -1.39 -15.28
CA LEU A 326 -7.57 -0.21 -16.11
C LEU A 326 -6.09 0.22 -16.15
N LEU A 327 -5.34 0.01 -15.06
CA LEU A 327 -3.99 0.53 -14.85
C LEU A 327 -3.07 -0.56 -14.24
N PRO A 328 -2.84 -1.71 -14.91
CA PRO A 328 -2.14 -2.85 -14.30
C PRO A 328 -0.68 -2.58 -13.91
N ASN A 329 -0.02 -1.63 -14.60
CA ASN A 329 1.39 -1.27 -14.44
C ASN A 329 1.61 0.01 -13.58
N ILE A 330 0.55 0.49 -12.92
CA ILE A 330 0.56 1.74 -12.14
C ILE A 330 1.53 1.69 -10.95
N ARG A 331 2.11 2.84 -10.59
CA ARG A 331 2.82 3.01 -9.31
C ARG A 331 1.86 3.53 -8.24
N LEU A 332 1.91 2.99 -7.04
CA LEU A 332 0.98 3.25 -5.95
C LEU A 332 1.73 3.86 -4.77
N ILE A 333 1.29 5.01 -4.27
CA ILE A 333 1.85 5.68 -3.10
C ILE A 333 0.86 5.64 -1.95
N MET A 334 1.32 5.16 -0.80
CA MET A 334 0.56 5.01 0.45
C MET A 334 1.31 5.73 1.58
N ILE A 335 0.59 6.38 2.51
CA ILE A 335 1.22 7.08 3.65
C ILE A 335 0.65 6.52 4.94
N LEU A 336 1.48 5.95 5.81
CA LEU A 336 1.05 5.37 7.09
C LEU A 336 1.52 6.22 8.28
N THR A 337 0.57 6.64 9.10
CA THR A 337 0.79 7.31 10.39
C THR A 337 0.33 6.39 11.53
N GLU A 338 0.60 6.75 12.78
CA GLU A 338 0.04 6.05 13.95
C GLU A 338 -1.51 5.91 13.81
N PRO A 339 -2.08 4.69 13.88
CA PRO A 339 -3.46 4.43 13.50
C PRO A 339 -4.49 5.04 14.46
N GLY A 340 -4.17 5.18 15.74
CA GLY A 340 -4.99 5.87 16.73
C GLY A 340 -5.12 7.37 16.46
N ALA A 341 -4.00 8.07 16.24
CA ALA A 341 -3.98 9.46 15.82
C ALA A 341 -4.68 9.66 14.46
N ARG A 342 -4.54 8.70 13.53
CA ARG A 342 -5.28 8.69 12.26
C ARG A 342 -6.79 8.56 12.47
N ALA A 343 -7.23 7.67 13.35
CA ALA A 343 -8.64 7.48 13.69
C ALA A 343 -9.23 8.73 14.37
N TYR A 344 -8.52 9.29 15.35
CA TYR A 344 -8.94 10.53 16.02
C TYR A 344 -9.01 11.72 15.04
N SER A 345 -8.04 11.84 14.12
CA SER A 345 -8.08 12.86 13.06
C SER A 345 -9.21 12.65 12.05
N ARG A 346 -9.71 11.41 11.89
CA ARG A 346 -10.90 11.07 11.08
C ARG A 346 -12.18 11.45 11.82
N TYR A 347 -12.29 11.16 13.12
CA TYR A 347 -13.37 11.63 13.97
C TYR A 347 -13.48 13.17 13.97
N GLN A 348 -12.38 13.87 14.28
CA GLN A 348 -12.29 15.35 14.23
C GLN A 348 -12.55 15.94 12.84
N HIS A 349 -12.46 15.12 11.77
CA HIS A 349 -12.87 15.55 10.44
C HIS A 349 -14.38 15.53 10.25
N GLU A 350 -15.04 14.47 10.73
CA GLU A 350 -16.48 14.31 10.59
C GLU A 350 -17.25 15.23 11.53
N ILE A 351 -16.85 15.39 12.80
CA ILE A 351 -17.47 16.35 13.73
C ILE A 351 -17.51 17.76 13.12
N ALA A 352 -16.38 18.24 12.60
CA ALA A 352 -16.25 19.53 11.91
C ALA A 352 -16.97 19.62 10.54
N ARG A 353 -17.69 18.58 10.12
CA ARG A 353 -18.48 18.52 8.88
C ARG A 353 -19.97 18.24 9.14
N THR A 354 -20.30 17.52 10.21
CA THR A 354 -21.65 17.01 10.49
C THR A 354 -22.35 17.70 11.65
N ASN A 355 -21.67 18.59 12.38
CA ASN A 355 -22.15 19.22 13.63
C ASN A 355 -22.65 18.20 14.68
N GLN A 356 -22.13 16.98 14.65
CA GLN A 356 -22.41 15.96 15.65
C GLN A 356 -21.73 16.30 16.98
N THR A 357 -22.37 15.94 18.09
CA THR A 357 -21.95 16.30 19.46
C THR A 357 -21.43 15.13 20.29
N ILE A 358 -21.36 13.91 19.73
CA ILE A 358 -20.83 12.73 20.43
C ILE A 358 -19.33 12.89 20.72
N ASN A 359 -18.91 12.69 21.97
CA ASN A 359 -17.50 12.68 22.35
C ASN A 359 -16.81 11.41 21.81
N PHE A 360 -15.49 11.49 21.60
CA PHE A 360 -14.70 10.37 21.09
C PHE A 360 -14.63 9.20 22.08
N ASP A 361 -14.56 9.47 23.38
CA ASP A 361 -14.55 8.40 24.40
C ASP A 361 -15.85 7.57 24.35
N ASP A 362 -17.01 8.24 24.29
CA ASP A 362 -18.33 7.58 24.16
C ASP A 362 -18.43 6.79 22.85
N LEU A 363 -17.94 7.37 21.75
CA LEU A 363 -17.90 6.71 20.44
C LEU A 363 -17.10 5.39 20.48
N LEU A 364 -16.00 5.35 21.23
CA LEU A 364 -15.19 4.13 21.39
C LEU A 364 -15.89 3.08 22.26
N GLN A 365 -16.70 3.50 23.24
CA GLN A 365 -17.46 2.59 24.12
C GLN A 365 -18.68 1.93 23.46
N LEU A 366 -19.12 2.39 22.27
CA LEU A 366 -20.25 1.79 21.55
C LEU A 366 -20.03 0.30 21.23
N ASN A 367 -20.91 -0.54 21.77
CA ASN A 367 -20.99 -1.97 21.49
C ASN A 367 -21.67 -2.25 20.14
N HIS A 368 -21.49 -3.47 19.61
CA HIS A 368 -22.04 -3.93 18.32
C HIS A 368 -23.59 -3.99 18.23
N ASN A 369 -24.31 -3.68 19.31
CA ASN A 369 -25.76 -3.80 19.35
C ASN A 369 -26.43 -2.59 18.68
N HIS A 370 -27.01 -2.85 17.51
CA HIS A 370 -27.74 -1.95 16.61
C HIS A 370 -26.93 -1.07 15.65
N SER A 371 -27.46 -0.99 14.43
CA SER A 371 -26.98 -0.22 13.28
C SER A 371 -27.20 1.29 13.44
N SER A 372 -26.58 1.89 14.46
CA SER A 372 -26.64 3.33 14.67
C SER A 372 -25.67 4.06 13.73
N ASN A 373 -26.02 5.29 13.33
CA ASN A 373 -25.11 6.16 12.55
C ASN A 373 -23.79 6.44 13.28
N GLN A 374 -23.79 6.38 14.61
CA GLN A 374 -22.61 6.53 15.46
C GLN A 374 -21.70 5.28 15.39
N PHE A 375 -22.27 4.07 15.41
CA PHE A 375 -21.49 2.85 15.20
C PHE A 375 -20.80 2.85 13.82
N HIS A 376 -21.51 3.26 12.76
CA HIS A 376 -20.89 3.44 11.44
C HIS A 376 -19.80 4.53 11.41
N LEU A 377 -19.88 5.56 12.26
CA LEU A 377 -18.80 6.55 12.42
C LEU A 377 -17.57 5.95 13.11
N LYS A 378 -17.77 5.16 14.18
CA LYS A 378 -16.71 4.39 14.87
C LYS A 378 -15.94 3.53 13.86
N GLU A 379 -16.65 2.70 13.09
CA GLU A 379 -16.03 1.82 12.09
C GLU A 379 -15.26 2.59 11.01
N ARG A 380 -15.81 3.70 10.49
CA ARG A 380 -15.11 4.56 9.51
C ARG A 380 -13.85 5.22 10.07
N CYS A 381 -13.77 5.41 11.39
CA CYS A 381 -12.56 5.89 12.07
C CYS A 381 -11.55 4.78 12.30
N LEU A 382 -12.00 3.59 12.73
CA LEU A 382 -11.12 2.50 13.16
C LEU A 382 -10.65 1.60 12.00
N GLN A 383 -11.56 1.08 11.18
CA GLN A 383 -11.28 0.05 10.17
C GLN A 383 -10.11 0.40 9.24
N PRO A 384 -10.02 1.61 8.63
CA PRO A 384 -8.93 1.91 7.70
C PRO A 384 -7.55 2.08 8.38
N GLY A 385 -7.46 1.92 9.71
CA GLY A 385 -6.22 1.74 10.46
C GLY A 385 -5.67 0.30 10.46
N HIS A 386 -6.42 -0.68 9.95
CA HIS A 386 -5.99 -2.08 9.84
C HIS A 386 -5.01 -2.30 8.67
N TYR A 387 -3.91 -1.55 8.65
CA TYR A 387 -3.01 -1.43 7.50
C TYR A 387 -2.52 -2.77 6.94
N ALA A 388 -2.16 -3.72 7.81
CA ALA A 388 -1.68 -5.04 7.40
C ALA A 388 -2.72 -5.88 6.62
N GLU A 389 -4.01 -5.55 6.72
CA GLU A 389 -5.09 -6.29 6.07
C GLU A 389 -5.31 -5.74 4.65
N TYR A 390 -5.43 -4.42 4.52
CA TYR A 390 -5.49 -3.77 3.21
C TYR A 390 -4.21 -3.91 2.40
N LEU A 391 -3.02 -3.80 3.02
CA LEU A 391 -1.75 -3.97 2.30
C LEU A 391 -1.60 -5.39 1.73
N ARG A 392 -2.10 -6.43 2.42
CA ARG A 392 -2.19 -7.80 1.87
C ARG A 392 -3.13 -7.86 0.67
N GLN A 393 -4.29 -7.21 0.74
CA GLN A 393 -5.22 -7.12 -0.39
C GLN A 393 -4.58 -6.40 -1.59
N TRP A 394 -3.87 -5.30 -1.38
CA TRP A 394 -3.12 -4.61 -2.43
C TRP A 394 -2.06 -5.52 -3.08
N LEU A 395 -1.32 -6.32 -2.31
CA LEU A 395 -0.35 -7.28 -2.85
C LEU A 395 -0.98 -8.42 -3.67
N ASN A 396 -2.26 -8.77 -3.44
CA ASN A 396 -2.97 -9.73 -4.29
C ASN A 396 -3.22 -9.18 -5.72
N TYR A 397 -3.23 -7.87 -5.90
CA TYR A 397 -3.44 -7.21 -7.20
C TYR A 397 -2.14 -6.65 -7.80
N PHE A 398 -1.20 -6.16 -6.99
CA PHE A 398 0.01 -5.48 -7.45
C PHE A 398 1.27 -6.04 -6.77
N PRO A 399 2.34 -6.35 -7.52
CA PRO A 399 3.60 -6.78 -6.93
C PRO A 399 4.21 -5.68 -6.05
N SER A 400 4.95 -6.07 -5.02
CA SER A 400 5.54 -5.16 -4.02
C SER A 400 6.30 -3.97 -4.64
N LYS A 401 7.03 -4.20 -5.75
CA LYS A 401 7.76 -3.14 -6.50
C LYS A 401 6.90 -1.99 -7.04
N GLN A 402 5.58 -2.17 -7.17
CA GLN A 402 4.65 -1.13 -7.61
C GLN A 402 4.10 -0.29 -6.45
N ILE A 403 4.41 -0.61 -5.19
CA ILE A 403 3.89 0.07 -4.00
C ILE A 403 5.03 0.77 -3.26
N TYR A 404 4.82 2.04 -2.91
CA TYR A 404 5.73 2.82 -2.06
C TYR A 404 5.00 3.26 -0.79
N ILE A 405 5.53 2.84 0.35
CA ILE A 405 4.97 3.11 1.68
C ILE A 405 5.79 4.22 2.35
N ILE A 406 5.14 5.35 2.59
CA ILE A 406 5.70 6.52 3.27
C ILE A 406 5.39 6.44 4.75
N ASP A 407 6.41 6.64 5.58
CA ASP A 407 6.24 6.99 6.99
C ASP A 407 5.71 8.44 7.10
N GLY A 408 4.47 8.58 7.57
CA GLY A 408 3.80 9.86 7.68
C GLY A 408 4.41 10.82 8.71
N ASP A 409 5.10 10.30 9.73
CA ASP A 409 5.79 11.14 10.72
C ASP A 409 7.09 11.68 10.13
N ALA A 410 7.90 10.81 9.50
CA ALA A 410 9.07 11.25 8.72
C ALA A 410 8.69 12.26 7.63
N PHE A 411 7.57 12.04 6.93
CA PHE A 411 7.04 12.97 5.94
C PHE A 411 6.59 14.31 6.55
N ARG A 412 6.04 14.33 7.76
CA ARG A 412 5.69 15.57 8.47
C ARG A 412 6.95 16.39 8.85
N TYR A 413 7.99 15.73 9.34
CA TYR A 413 9.19 16.40 9.87
C TYR A 413 10.24 16.75 8.81
N ASP A 414 10.39 15.96 7.74
CA ASP A 414 11.32 16.25 6.65
C ASP A 414 10.83 15.73 5.28
N PRO A 415 9.75 16.32 4.73
CA PRO A 415 9.15 15.88 3.47
C PRO A 415 10.13 15.95 2.29
N ARG A 416 11.18 16.77 2.36
CA ARG A 416 12.22 16.89 1.32
C ARG A 416 12.94 15.58 1.04
N THR A 417 13.17 14.76 2.07
CA THR A 417 13.85 13.47 1.90
C THR A 417 12.93 12.47 1.20
N ILE A 418 11.66 12.42 1.63
CA ILE A 418 10.62 11.59 1.01
C ILE A 418 10.39 12.01 -0.46
N LEU A 419 10.28 13.32 -0.74
CA LEU A 419 10.11 13.84 -2.09
C LEU A 419 11.32 13.55 -3.00
N ASN A 420 12.55 13.63 -2.49
CA ASN A 420 13.74 13.22 -3.26
C ASN A 420 13.72 11.72 -3.57
N ASP A 421 13.35 10.87 -2.61
CA ASP A 421 13.29 9.41 -2.80
C ASP A 421 12.19 8.99 -3.80
N ILE A 422 11.01 9.63 -3.71
CA ILE A 422 9.92 9.46 -4.68
C ILE A 422 10.38 9.84 -6.09
N GLN A 423 11.01 11.01 -6.26
CA GLN A 423 11.47 11.48 -7.57
C GLN A 423 12.54 10.54 -8.16
N ILE A 424 13.59 10.23 -7.39
CA ILE A 424 14.80 9.56 -7.90
C ILE A 424 14.63 8.05 -7.96
N ARG A 425 14.09 7.40 -6.91
CA ARG A 425 14.08 5.94 -6.81
C ARG A 425 12.77 5.31 -7.29
N PHE A 426 11.64 5.89 -6.91
CA PHE A 426 10.33 5.26 -7.14
C PHE A 426 9.70 5.64 -8.49
N LEU A 427 9.56 6.93 -8.78
CA LEU A 427 9.03 7.43 -10.05
C LEU A 427 10.11 7.45 -11.16
N GLN A 428 11.38 7.58 -10.76
CA GLN A 428 12.55 7.62 -11.67
C GLN A 428 12.43 8.76 -12.68
N LEU A 429 12.14 9.96 -12.18
CA LEU A 429 12.00 11.16 -13.00
C LEU A 429 13.33 11.49 -13.69
N LYS A 430 13.24 11.93 -14.94
CA LYS A 430 14.41 12.28 -15.74
C LYS A 430 15.14 13.52 -15.21
N ASN A 431 14.38 14.49 -14.69
CA ASN A 431 14.88 15.78 -14.22
C ASN A 431 14.52 16.02 -12.74
N PRO A 432 15.06 15.25 -11.77
CA PRO A 432 14.68 15.38 -10.37
C PRO A 432 15.09 16.74 -9.79
N ILE A 433 14.15 17.46 -9.19
CA ILE A 433 14.39 18.76 -8.58
C ILE A 433 14.73 18.60 -7.09
N ASN A 434 15.77 19.31 -6.64
CA ASN A 434 16.08 19.40 -5.20
C ASN A 434 14.86 19.93 -4.44
N SER A 435 14.27 19.08 -3.60
CA SER A 435 13.04 19.39 -2.88
C SER A 435 13.09 20.65 -2.00
N SER A 436 14.28 21.17 -1.68
CA SER A 436 14.44 22.46 -0.97
C SER A 436 14.02 23.68 -1.82
N LYS A 437 13.92 23.52 -3.15
CA LYS A 437 13.32 24.50 -4.08
C LYS A 437 11.80 24.37 -4.18
N LEU A 438 11.25 23.18 -3.88
CA LEU A 438 9.81 22.89 -3.97
C LEU A 438 9.08 23.22 -2.65
N VAL A 439 9.70 22.95 -1.50
CA VAL A 439 9.07 23.08 -0.17
C VAL A 439 10.00 23.72 0.87
N LYS A 440 9.42 24.58 1.72
CA LYS A 440 10.08 25.20 2.89
C LYS A 440 9.18 25.10 4.13
N PHE A 441 9.78 25.07 5.31
CA PHE A 441 9.04 25.08 6.58
C PHE A 441 8.47 26.48 6.85
N ASN A 442 7.20 26.56 7.23
CA ASN A 442 6.55 27.82 7.60
C ASN A 442 6.23 27.82 9.11
N ARG A 443 6.98 28.63 9.88
CA ARG A 443 6.84 28.75 11.34
C ARG A 443 5.44 29.15 11.81
N LYS A 444 4.67 29.92 11.03
CA LYS A 444 3.30 30.32 11.41
C LYS A 444 2.27 29.19 11.21
N LYS A 445 2.54 28.27 10.29
CA LYS A 445 1.66 27.13 9.99
C LYS A 445 2.06 25.88 10.78
N ASP A 446 3.29 25.80 11.29
CA ASP A 446 3.93 24.60 11.88
C ASP A 446 3.99 23.39 10.93
N PHE A 447 4.05 23.66 9.62
CA PHE A 447 4.18 22.63 8.58
C PHE A 447 5.08 23.12 7.44
N PHE A 448 5.59 22.17 6.67
CA PHE A 448 6.18 22.45 5.36
C PHE A 448 5.10 22.85 4.35
N CYS A 449 5.38 23.90 3.59
CA CYS A 449 4.51 24.40 2.54
C CYS A 449 5.23 24.43 1.19
N PRO A 450 4.52 24.13 0.10
CA PRO A 450 4.96 24.45 -1.26
C PRO A 450 5.37 25.91 -1.45
N ILE A 451 6.27 26.15 -2.39
CA ILE A 451 6.78 27.49 -2.76
C ILE A 451 6.37 27.80 -4.20
N SER A 452 5.72 28.94 -4.40
CA SER A 452 5.39 29.44 -5.75
C SER A 452 6.57 30.20 -6.38
N ASN A 453 6.57 30.40 -7.70
CA ASN A 453 7.62 31.09 -8.48
C ASN A 453 8.01 32.49 -7.95
N LYS A 454 7.14 33.15 -7.17
CA LYS A 454 7.41 34.43 -6.48
C LYS A 454 7.93 34.28 -5.03
N ASN A 455 8.46 33.12 -4.65
CA ASN A 455 8.89 32.74 -3.29
C ASN A 455 7.77 32.78 -2.20
N HIS A 456 6.50 32.98 -2.57
CA HIS A 456 5.38 32.93 -1.63
C HIS A 456 5.04 31.49 -1.21
N PHE A 457 4.73 31.30 0.07
CA PHE A 457 4.28 30.02 0.62
C PHE A 457 2.84 29.71 0.20
N GLN A 458 2.64 28.63 -0.55
CA GLN A 458 1.31 28.11 -0.89
C GLN A 458 0.90 27.04 0.14
N CYS A 459 0.78 27.46 1.41
CA CYS A 459 0.40 26.56 2.51
C CYS A 459 -1.02 26.00 2.34
N LEU A 460 -1.24 24.78 2.83
CA LEU A 460 -2.59 24.21 2.89
C LEU A 460 -3.50 25.00 3.83
N GLY A 461 -4.76 25.14 3.42
CA GLY A 461 -5.79 25.87 4.17
C GLY A 461 -6.14 25.27 5.55
N ASN A 462 -7.02 25.95 6.27
CA ASN A 462 -7.30 25.69 7.69
C ASN A 462 -7.92 24.29 7.96
N SER A 463 -8.48 23.62 6.95
CA SER A 463 -8.97 22.24 7.05
C SER A 463 -7.85 21.19 7.17
N LYS A 464 -6.59 21.56 6.89
CA LYS A 464 -5.42 20.69 6.93
C LYS A 464 -4.44 21.21 8.00
N GLY A 465 -4.02 20.33 8.91
CA GLY A 465 -3.27 20.74 10.11
C GLY A 465 -4.14 21.52 11.10
N ARG A 466 -5.39 21.11 11.32
CA ARG A 466 -6.28 21.69 12.35
C ARG A 466 -5.65 21.50 13.72
N HIS A 467 -5.70 22.53 14.56
CA HIS A 467 -5.58 22.37 16.00
C HIS A 467 -6.94 21.92 16.52
N TYR A 468 -6.94 20.81 17.25
CA TYR A 468 -8.08 20.27 17.99
C TYR A 468 -7.55 19.84 19.36
N GLU A 469 -8.46 19.59 20.30
CA GLU A 469 -8.11 19.13 21.64
C GLU A 469 -7.23 17.88 21.59
N LYS A 470 -6.38 17.71 22.61
CA LYS A 470 -5.57 16.50 22.71
C LYS A 470 -6.48 15.33 23.10
N MET A 471 -6.40 14.24 22.34
CA MET A 471 -7.05 12.97 22.67
C MET A 471 -6.77 12.59 24.14
N SER A 472 -7.83 12.20 24.85
CA SER A 472 -7.81 11.80 26.26
C SER A 472 -6.84 10.64 26.52
N SER A 473 -6.45 10.45 27.78
CA SER A 473 -5.67 9.27 28.20
C SER A 473 -6.41 7.97 27.90
N TYR A 474 -7.71 7.91 28.25
CA TYR A 474 -8.60 6.78 28.00
C TYR A 474 -8.65 6.39 26.51
N SER A 475 -8.99 7.33 25.62
CA SER A 475 -9.03 7.08 24.17
C SER A 475 -7.68 6.60 23.64
N ARG A 476 -6.55 7.18 24.11
CA ARG A 476 -5.21 6.78 23.68
C ARG A 476 -4.90 5.35 24.11
N GLU A 477 -5.24 4.97 25.33
CA GLU A 477 -5.02 3.61 25.84
C GLU A 477 -5.91 2.59 25.12
N TYR A 478 -7.21 2.90 24.96
CA TYR A 478 -8.15 2.07 24.21
C TYR A 478 -7.61 1.78 22.79
N LEU A 479 -7.18 2.81 22.06
CA LEU A 479 -6.68 2.67 20.70
C LEU A 479 -5.34 1.92 20.63
N ASN A 480 -4.44 2.14 21.60
CA ASN A 480 -3.20 1.37 21.70
C ASN A 480 -3.46 -0.13 21.89
N ASN A 481 -4.46 -0.49 22.71
CA ASN A 481 -4.85 -1.87 22.96
C ASN A 481 -5.60 -2.47 21.76
N TYR A 482 -6.53 -1.72 21.15
CA TYR A 482 -7.26 -2.12 19.94
C TYR A 482 -6.32 -2.40 18.75
N TYR A 483 -5.36 -1.51 18.48
CA TYR A 483 -4.42 -1.69 17.37
C TYR A 483 -3.22 -2.59 17.69
N LEU A 484 -3.08 -3.12 18.92
CA LEU A 484 -1.93 -3.92 19.35
C LEU A 484 -1.60 -5.06 18.37
N LEU A 485 -2.59 -5.91 18.11
CA LEU A 485 -2.46 -7.05 17.19
C LEU A 485 -2.31 -6.60 15.73
N HIS A 486 -2.97 -5.52 15.32
CA HIS A 486 -2.88 -5.00 13.95
C HIS A 486 -1.48 -4.42 13.65
N ASN A 487 -0.86 -3.75 14.63
CA ASN A 487 0.51 -3.23 14.52
C ASN A 487 1.55 -4.37 14.53
N GLN A 488 1.35 -5.42 15.33
CA GLN A 488 2.19 -6.63 15.27
C GLN A 488 2.12 -7.31 13.89
N LYS A 489 0.91 -7.53 13.36
CA LYS A 489 0.70 -8.01 11.98
C LYS A 489 1.37 -7.11 10.93
N LEU A 490 1.35 -5.79 11.14
CA LEU A 490 1.99 -4.82 10.25
C LEU A 490 3.52 -4.91 10.28
N ILE A 491 4.13 -5.06 11.45
CA ILE A 491 5.59 -5.24 11.58
C ILE A 491 6.03 -6.50 10.82
N GLN A 492 5.32 -7.61 11.02
CA GLN A 492 5.59 -8.86 10.32
C GLN A 492 5.41 -8.70 8.81
N PHE A 493 4.30 -8.07 8.36
CA PHE A 493 4.03 -7.81 6.96
C PHE A 493 5.13 -6.99 6.29
N LEU A 494 5.55 -5.87 6.90
CA LEU A 494 6.56 -4.97 6.34
C LEU A 494 7.93 -5.66 6.26
N ARG A 495 8.34 -6.37 7.32
CA ARG A 495 9.57 -7.17 7.34
C ARG A 495 9.58 -8.24 6.23
N ASN A 496 8.51 -9.05 6.13
CA ASN A 496 8.43 -10.12 5.14
C ASN A 496 8.43 -9.64 3.69
N ASN A 497 8.03 -8.39 3.44
CA ASN A 497 7.97 -7.79 2.10
C ASN A 497 9.09 -6.76 1.85
N ASN A 498 10.12 -6.72 2.70
CA ASN A 498 11.29 -5.83 2.61
C ASN A 498 10.97 -4.32 2.62
N TYR A 499 9.89 -3.91 3.30
CA TYR A 499 9.61 -2.50 3.57
C TYR A 499 10.28 -2.01 4.86
N SER A 500 10.71 -0.76 4.86
CA SER A 500 11.15 -0.07 6.07
C SER A 500 10.00 0.12 7.05
N LEU A 501 10.25 -0.11 8.35
CA LEU A 501 9.28 0.18 9.41
C LEU A 501 9.19 1.71 9.64
N PRO A 502 7.99 2.31 9.68
CA PRO A 502 7.79 3.69 10.10
C PRO A 502 8.31 3.97 11.51
N LEU A 503 8.79 5.20 11.77
CA LEU A 503 9.32 5.62 13.07
C LEU A 503 8.31 5.42 14.21
N TRP A 504 7.04 5.76 13.99
CA TRP A 504 5.97 5.55 14.97
C TRP A 504 5.76 4.06 15.29
N LEU A 505 5.95 3.17 14.30
CA LEU A 505 5.79 1.73 14.46
C LEU A 505 7.02 1.09 15.12
N ILE A 506 8.23 1.63 14.86
CA ILE A 506 9.44 1.30 15.60
C ILE A 506 9.28 1.71 17.07
N PHE A 507 8.81 2.94 17.34
CA PHE A 507 8.55 3.42 18.69
C PHE A 507 7.49 2.57 19.41
N PHE A 508 6.39 2.22 18.71
CA PHE A 508 5.39 1.28 19.22
C PHE A 508 6.02 -0.08 19.57
N ASN A 509 6.78 -0.70 18.65
CA ASN A 509 7.41 -2.00 18.89
C ASN A 509 8.37 -1.95 20.08
N ARG A 510 9.19 -0.90 20.16
CA ARG A 510 10.08 -0.64 21.29
C ARG A 510 9.31 -0.45 22.59
N THR A 511 8.22 0.30 22.58
CA THR A 511 7.35 0.45 23.76
C THR A 511 6.76 -0.88 24.20
N GLN A 512 6.38 -1.77 23.27
CA GLN A 512 5.89 -3.12 23.61
C GLN A 512 7.00 -4.04 24.12
N LEU A 513 8.21 -3.97 23.56
CA LEU A 513 9.37 -4.72 24.07
C LEU A 513 9.80 -4.23 25.45
N ILE A 514 9.80 -2.91 25.69
CA ILE A 514 10.01 -2.28 27.00
C ILE A 514 8.89 -2.70 27.97
N LYS A 515 7.63 -2.71 27.55
CA LYS A 515 6.52 -3.26 28.35
C LYS A 515 6.72 -4.74 28.67
N ARG A 516 7.18 -5.55 27.72
CA ARG A 516 7.40 -7.00 27.91
C ARG A 516 8.58 -7.27 28.85
N PHE A 517 9.68 -6.54 28.68
CA PHE A 517 10.83 -6.55 29.58
C PHE A 517 10.38 -6.17 31.01
N PHE A 518 9.74 -5.01 31.19
CA PHE A 518 9.22 -4.60 32.50
C PHE A 518 7.99 -5.39 33.00
N SER A 519 7.30 -6.20 32.19
CA SER A 519 6.31 -7.16 32.73
C SER A 519 6.98 -8.46 33.19
N LEU A 520 8.13 -8.80 32.61
CA LEU A 520 9.01 -9.85 33.09
C LEU A 520 9.92 -9.36 34.24
N SER A 521 10.01 -8.05 34.46
CA SER A 521 10.69 -7.38 35.59
C SER A 521 9.82 -6.24 36.17
N ASN A 522 8.57 -6.59 36.47
CA ASN A 522 7.69 -6.07 37.53
C ASN A 522 8.41 -5.09 38.51
N ILE A 523 7.98 -3.86 38.88
CA ILE A 523 8.69 -3.01 39.92
C ILE A 523 7.79 -2.46 41.07
N TYR A 524 8.41 -1.94 42.16
CA TYR A 524 7.74 -1.26 43.30
C TYR A 524 8.49 -0.03 43.85
N HIS A 525 7.79 0.83 44.63
CA HIS A 525 8.33 1.85 45.55
C HIS A 525 7.42 2.02 46.78
N ALA A 526 7.95 2.65 47.84
CA ALA A 526 7.30 2.84 49.13
C ALA A 526 6.96 4.31 49.43
N ALA A 527 6.14 4.51 50.47
CA ALA A 527 6.05 5.73 51.26
C ALA A 527 5.47 5.39 52.65
N GLU A 528 6.00 6.03 53.69
CA GLU A 528 5.48 6.11 55.07
C GLU A 528 5.07 4.80 55.80
N GLY A 529 6.11 4.14 56.32
CA GLY A 529 6.14 3.51 57.65
C GLY A 529 4.85 3.01 58.32
N ARG A 530 4.64 1.70 58.25
CA ARG A 530 4.29 0.86 59.42
C ARG A 530 4.60 -0.61 59.15
N MET A 531 5.00 -1.33 60.20
CA MET A 531 5.24 -2.78 60.15
C MET A 531 3.97 -3.54 59.76
N GLY A 532 4.11 -4.49 58.84
CA GLY A 532 3.11 -5.51 58.54
C GLY A 532 3.76 -6.68 57.80
N TYR A 533 3.79 -7.86 58.43
CA TYR A 533 4.28 -9.09 57.80
C TYR A 533 3.35 -9.54 56.66
N PRO A 534 3.87 -9.87 55.46
CA PRO A 534 3.10 -10.57 54.42
C PRO A 534 3.58 -12.00 54.17
N ASN A 535 2.64 -12.89 53.86
CA ASN A 535 2.86 -14.27 53.45
C ASN A 535 3.38 -14.39 52.00
N GLU A 536 3.99 -15.53 51.69
CA GLU A 536 4.34 -16.08 50.37
C GLU A 536 3.52 -15.55 49.17
N ARG A 537 3.99 -14.47 48.52
CA ARG A 537 3.53 -14.03 47.19
C ARG A 537 4.69 -13.43 46.38
N TYR A 538 4.60 -13.56 45.06
CA TYR A 538 5.61 -13.09 44.09
C TYR A 538 5.71 -11.55 44.09
N GLU A 539 6.90 -10.99 44.30
CA GLU A 539 7.11 -9.54 44.43
C GLU A 539 7.89 -8.85 43.27
N PRO A 540 7.48 -7.64 42.87
CA PRO A 540 8.16 -6.72 41.94
C PRO A 540 9.62 -6.24 42.22
N THR A 541 10.49 -6.40 41.22
CA THR A 541 11.88 -5.92 40.97
C THR A 541 12.10 -4.38 40.97
N THR A 542 12.67 -3.80 42.02
CA THR A 542 12.97 -2.35 42.15
C THR A 542 14.09 -1.83 41.20
N ILE A 543 14.12 -0.52 40.90
CA ILE A 543 15.24 0.19 40.25
C ILE A 543 15.73 1.31 41.18
N SER A 544 17.03 1.35 41.49
CA SER A 544 17.68 2.48 42.16
C SER A 544 18.46 3.32 41.14
N ALA A 545 18.13 4.61 41.04
CA ALA A 545 18.97 5.56 40.34
C ALA A 545 20.06 6.06 41.30
N LEU A 546 21.33 5.71 41.02
CA LEU A 546 22.47 6.37 41.67
C LEU A 546 22.37 7.89 41.45
N ASP A 547 22.69 8.62 42.51
CA ASP A 547 22.30 10.03 42.67
C ASP A 547 22.75 10.91 41.50
N LYS A 548 21.82 11.71 40.94
CA LYS A 548 22.09 12.53 39.73
C LYS A 548 23.12 13.63 39.98
N GLU A 549 23.49 13.91 41.22
CA GLU A 549 24.51 14.89 41.59
C GLU A 549 25.94 14.30 41.65
N ASN A 550 26.09 12.98 41.77
CA ASN A 550 27.42 12.33 41.82
C ASN A 550 27.91 11.91 40.43
N LYS A 551 29.12 12.36 40.07
CA LYS A 551 29.80 12.06 38.79
C LYS A 551 30.49 10.68 38.76
N THR A 552 30.19 9.80 39.71
CA THR A 552 30.85 8.50 39.84
C THR A 552 30.27 7.48 38.86
N LEU A 553 31.14 6.71 38.20
CA LEU A 553 30.71 5.60 37.34
C LEU A 553 30.21 4.44 38.20
N PRO A 554 29.16 3.71 37.78
CA PRO A 554 28.62 2.55 38.50
C PRO A 554 29.52 1.32 38.33
N LEU A 555 30.74 1.39 38.86
CA LEU A 555 31.71 0.31 38.83
C LEU A 555 31.30 -0.81 39.79
N ILE A 556 31.45 -2.05 39.36
CA ILE A 556 31.21 -3.23 40.20
C ILE A 556 32.48 -3.50 41.00
N THR A 557 32.46 -3.16 42.29
CA THR A 557 33.63 -3.20 43.18
C THR A 557 33.73 -4.51 43.98
N GLY A 558 32.70 -5.34 43.95
CA GLY A 558 32.69 -6.65 44.62
C GLY A 558 31.65 -7.62 44.07
N LEU A 559 31.92 -8.91 44.20
CA LEU A 559 31.04 -10.01 43.83
C LEU A 559 30.73 -10.86 45.08
N TYR A 560 29.46 -11.21 45.25
CA TYR A 560 28.97 -12.11 46.28
C TYR A 560 28.33 -13.36 45.64
N GLU A 561 28.10 -14.40 46.44
CA GLU A 561 27.39 -15.61 45.99
C GLU A 561 25.99 -15.30 45.42
N ASP A 562 25.33 -14.30 46.02
CA ASP A 562 23.94 -13.91 45.77
C ASP A 562 23.78 -12.51 45.12
N GLY A 563 24.87 -11.82 44.75
CA GLY A 563 24.77 -10.43 44.29
C GLY A 563 26.10 -9.70 44.07
N PHE A 564 26.05 -8.37 44.07
CA PHE A 564 27.11 -7.46 43.63
C PHE A 564 27.26 -6.27 44.58
N MET A 565 28.46 -5.69 44.65
CA MET A 565 28.71 -4.38 45.29
C MET A 565 29.01 -3.35 44.20
N ILE A 566 28.35 -2.19 44.29
CA ILE A 566 28.49 -1.07 43.35
C ILE A 566 29.13 0.11 44.08
N ALA A 567 30.15 0.71 43.47
CA ALA A 567 30.82 1.94 43.92
C ALA A 567 31.18 1.97 45.43
N GLU A 568 31.56 0.81 45.99
CA GLU A 568 31.95 0.60 47.40
C GLU A 568 30.86 0.88 48.47
N GLN A 569 29.62 1.20 48.08
CA GLN A 569 28.57 1.64 49.02
C GLN A 569 27.27 0.83 48.92
N ASP A 570 26.85 0.42 47.71
CA ASP A 570 25.57 -0.24 47.50
C ASP A 570 25.72 -1.75 47.23
N ARG A 571 25.12 -2.61 48.07
CA ARG A 571 25.02 -4.05 47.79
C ARG A 571 23.66 -4.37 47.14
N ILE A 572 23.70 -4.89 45.91
CA ILE A 572 22.53 -5.34 45.17
C ILE A 572 22.46 -6.88 45.22
N VAL A 573 21.33 -7.43 45.65
CA VAL A 573 21.07 -8.88 45.70
C VAL A 573 20.33 -9.33 44.44
N GLY A 574 20.89 -10.34 43.76
CA GLY A 574 20.37 -10.95 42.54
C GLY A 574 21.17 -10.61 41.29
N ALA A 575 20.68 -11.10 40.14
CA ALA A 575 21.22 -10.72 38.84
C ALA A 575 20.92 -9.25 38.52
N ILE A 576 21.82 -8.60 37.76
CA ILE A 576 21.73 -7.18 37.41
C ILE A 576 21.94 -6.96 35.91
N PHE A 577 21.42 -5.85 35.40
CA PHE A 577 21.69 -5.35 34.05
C PHE A 577 22.28 -3.95 34.16
N SER A 578 23.50 -3.79 33.66
CA SER A 578 24.33 -2.60 33.82
C SER A 578 24.40 -1.77 32.53
N PHE A 579 24.29 -0.45 32.72
CA PHE A 579 24.33 0.60 31.72
C PHE A 579 25.53 1.51 32.05
N PRO A 580 26.01 2.35 31.10
CA PRO A 580 27.14 3.24 31.36
C PRO A 580 26.99 4.23 32.54
N ARG A 581 25.79 4.41 33.09
CA ARG A 581 25.49 5.35 34.20
C ARG A 581 24.48 4.85 35.21
N GLN A 582 23.95 3.63 35.04
CA GLN A 582 22.82 3.11 35.81
C GLN A 582 22.93 1.59 35.92
N ILE A 583 22.37 1.01 36.97
CA ILE A 583 22.23 -0.45 37.11
C ILE A 583 20.78 -0.72 37.48
N ILE A 584 20.21 -1.78 36.94
CA ILE A 584 18.87 -2.27 37.31
C ILE A 584 18.98 -3.73 37.74
N CYS A 585 18.08 -4.18 38.60
CA CYS A 585 17.92 -5.60 38.90
C CYS A 585 17.34 -6.33 37.67
N TRP A 586 17.87 -7.52 37.38
CA TRP A 586 17.51 -8.34 36.21
C TRP A 586 16.84 -9.63 36.67
N ASN A 587 15.65 -9.93 36.16
CA ASN A 587 14.80 -10.99 36.71
C ASN A 587 15.16 -12.38 36.14
N VAL A 588 16.35 -12.86 36.48
CA VAL A 588 16.92 -14.15 36.08
C VAL A 588 17.43 -14.86 37.34
N TYR A 589 16.92 -16.05 37.63
CA TYR A 589 17.24 -16.84 38.84
C TYR A 589 18.22 -17.99 38.59
N SER A 590 18.39 -18.38 37.32
CA SER A 590 19.40 -19.34 36.86
C SER A 590 19.85 -19.01 35.42
N PRO A 591 21.04 -19.44 34.98
CA PRO A 591 21.58 -19.15 33.63
C PRO A 591 20.68 -19.61 32.48
N ASP A 592 19.91 -20.69 32.66
CA ASP A 592 18.95 -21.19 31.66
C ASP A 592 17.79 -20.22 31.40
N GLN A 593 17.48 -19.32 32.34
CA GLN A 593 16.47 -18.27 32.17
C GLN A 593 16.99 -17.05 31.40
N ILE A 594 18.26 -17.05 30.98
CA ILE A 594 18.82 -16.01 30.09
C ILE A 594 18.35 -16.28 28.66
N THR A 595 17.06 -16.04 28.39
CA THR A 595 16.42 -16.21 27.07
C THR A 595 16.47 -14.92 26.22
N PRO A 596 16.13 -14.97 24.90
CA PRO A 596 15.96 -13.76 24.09
C PRO A 596 15.00 -12.72 24.70
N GLU A 597 13.95 -13.16 25.41
CA GLU A 597 13.03 -12.28 26.15
C GLU A 597 13.72 -11.53 27.29
N SER A 598 14.53 -12.22 28.09
CA SER A 598 15.28 -11.63 29.20
C SER A 598 16.27 -10.55 28.73
N LEU A 599 16.69 -10.61 27.46
CA LEU A 599 17.61 -9.68 26.83
C LEU A 599 16.94 -8.75 25.79
N ALA A 600 15.61 -8.72 25.72
CA ALA A 600 14.85 -7.94 24.72
C ALA A 600 15.18 -6.44 24.74
N LEU A 601 15.71 -5.92 25.85
CA LEU A 601 16.15 -4.54 25.98
C LEU A 601 17.30 -4.18 25.00
N LEU A 602 18.12 -5.15 24.58
CA LEU A 602 19.18 -4.95 23.58
C LEU A 602 18.63 -4.63 22.16
N GLU A 603 17.36 -4.92 21.88
CA GLU A 603 16.71 -4.49 20.62
C GLU A 603 16.37 -2.99 20.62
N VAL A 604 16.14 -2.41 21.80
CA VAL A 604 15.48 -1.11 21.95
C VAL A 604 16.42 0.01 22.38
N ILE A 605 17.47 -0.32 23.14
CA ILE A 605 18.49 0.61 23.63
C ILE A 605 19.07 1.46 22.49
N LEU A 606 19.17 2.77 22.75
CA LEU A 606 19.95 3.72 21.95
C LEU A 606 20.76 4.63 22.88
N PRO A 607 21.98 5.03 22.50
CA PRO A 607 22.76 4.51 21.37
C PRO A 607 23.04 3.01 21.50
N ARG A 608 23.21 2.32 20.37
CA ARG A 608 23.42 0.86 20.38
C ARG A 608 24.80 0.54 21.00
N PRO A 609 24.93 -0.47 21.89
CA PRO A 609 26.21 -0.82 22.49
C PRO A 609 27.29 -1.07 21.42
N GLU A 610 28.53 -0.70 21.71
CA GLU A 610 29.68 -1.21 20.96
C GLU A 610 29.91 -2.69 21.29
N ILE A 611 29.78 -3.01 22.58
CA ILE A 611 29.93 -4.36 23.13
C ILE A 611 28.93 -4.60 24.26
N PHE A 612 28.36 -5.80 24.29
CA PHE A 612 27.52 -6.32 25.37
C PHE A 612 28.24 -7.46 26.09
N ILE A 613 28.36 -7.37 27.41
CA ILE A 613 29.03 -8.39 28.23
C ILE A 613 27.99 -9.18 29.01
N LEU A 614 28.10 -10.51 28.98
CA LEU A 614 27.21 -11.38 29.73
C LEU A 614 28.01 -12.21 30.74
N GLY A 615 27.86 -11.89 32.02
CA GLY A 615 28.32 -12.72 33.13
C GLY A 615 27.30 -13.82 33.42
N ILE A 616 27.70 -15.08 33.30
CA ILE A 616 26.81 -16.26 33.42
C ILE A 616 26.98 -17.04 34.74
N GLY A 617 27.63 -16.44 35.73
CA GLY A 617 28.01 -17.07 36.99
C GLY A 617 29.35 -17.80 36.87
N SER A 618 29.37 -19.07 37.27
CA SER A 618 30.56 -19.92 37.24
C SER A 618 30.93 -20.41 35.82
N ARG A 619 32.15 -20.94 35.65
CA ARG A 619 32.66 -21.46 34.36
C ARG A 619 31.88 -22.64 33.77
N THR A 620 31.06 -23.34 34.57
CA THR A 620 30.32 -24.54 34.13
C THR A 620 28.94 -24.23 33.54
N ASN A 621 28.45 -23.01 33.76
CA ASN A 621 27.11 -22.60 33.37
C ASN A 621 26.98 -22.49 31.84
N LYS A 622 25.77 -22.72 31.33
CA LYS A 622 25.43 -22.59 29.91
C LYS A 622 24.19 -21.70 29.79
N ILE A 623 24.00 -21.12 28.61
CA ILE A 623 22.80 -20.37 28.26
C ILE A 623 22.11 -21.02 27.05
N PRO A 624 20.80 -20.81 26.84
CA PRO A 624 20.08 -21.34 25.70
C PRO A 624 20.75 -20.97 24.36
N PRO A 625 20.90 -21.91 23.40
CA PRO A 625 21.50 -21.62 22.09
C PRO A 625 20.79 -20.51 21.32
N GLU A 626 19.47 -20.42 21.48
CA GLU A 626 18.61 -19.39 20.89
C GLU A 626 19.02 -17.97 21.33
N THR A 627 19.48 -17.81 22.56
CA THR A 627 19.97 -16.54 23.10
C THR A 627 21.24 -16.08 22.39
N ILE A 628 22.18 -16.99 22.12
CA ILE A 628 23.41 -16.69 21.37
C ILE A 628 23.05 -16.29 19.94
N GLN A 629 22.09 -16.98 19.31
CA GLN A 629 21.59 -16.64 17.98
C GLN A 629 20.89 -15.27 17.97
N PHE A 630 20.11 -14.97 19.01
CA PHE A 630 19.46 -13.67 19.21
C PHE A 630 20.49 -12.53 19.29
N ILE A 631 21.47 -12.58 20.19
CA ILE A 631 22.49 -11.51 20.32
C ILE A 631 23.26 -11.33 19.00
N ARG A 632 23.63 -12.43 18.32
CA ARG A 632 24.24 -12.38 16.98
C ARG A 632 23.37 -11.69 15.94
N SER A 633 22.05 -11.94 15.95
CA SER A 633 21.09 -11.30 15.03
C SER A 633 21.05 -9.77 15.21
N LEU A 634 21.35 -9.28 16.41
CA LEU A 634 21.42 -7.85 16.70
C LEU A 634 22.65 -7.20 16.05
N LYS A 635 23.71 -7.92 15.65
CA LYS A 635 24.96 -7.31 15.13
C LYS A 635 25.61 -6.34 16.13
N ILE A 636 25.59 -6.71 17.41
CA ILE A 636 26.31 -6.05 18.50
C ILE A 636 27.52 -6.93 18.81
N GLY A 637 28.69 -6.36 19.10
CA GLY A 637 29.80 -7.15 19.64
C GLY A 637 29.39 -7.72 21.00
N PHE A 638 29.74 -8.96 21.31
CA PHE A 638 29.40 -9.50 22.63
C PHE A 638 30.40 -10.53 23.12
N GLU A 639 30.55 -10.58 24.43
CA GLU A 639 31.37 -11.57 25.13
C GLU A 639 30.54 -12.22 26.23
N ILE A 640 30.68 -13.54 26.37
CA ILE A 640 30.05 -14.34 27.43
C ILE A 640 31.19 -14.85 28.29
N LEU A 641 31.21 -14.45 29.55
CA LEU A 641 32.34 -14.65 30.46
C LEU A 641 31.84 -15.19 31.82
N PRO A 642 32.71 -15.86 32.60
CA PRO A 642 32.48 -16.04 34.03
C PRO A 642 32.28 -14.67 34.69
N THR A 643 31.36 -14.56 35.65
CA THR A 643 30.90 -13.24 36.13
C THR A 643 32.01 -12.38 36.72
N THR A 644 33.00 -12.96 37.40
CA THR A 644 34.19 -12.22 37.87
C THR A 644 34.89 -11.48 36.73
N GLN A 645 35.25 -12.20 35.67
CA GLN A 645 35.91 -11.65 34.48
C GLN A 645 34.98 -10.69 33.73
N ALA A 646 33.68 -10.99 33.69
CA ALA A 646 32.68 -10.13 33.07
C ALA A 646 32.62 -8.72 33.74
N CYS A 647 32.66 -8.67 35.07
CA CYS A 647 32.66 -7.42 35.83
C CYS A 647 33.97 -6.63 35.63
N GLU A 648 35.13 -7.31 35.62
CA GLU A 648 36.43 -6.70 35.33
C GLU A 648 36.46 -6.07 33.93
N THR A 649 36.06 -6.82 32.90
CA THR A 649 36.01 -6.34 31.50
C THR A 649 35.03 -5.18 31.33
N PHE A 650 33.88 -5.23 32.01
CA PHE A 650 32.89 -4.13 32.00
C PHE A 650 33.44 -2.86 32.63
N ASN A 651 34.01 -2.96 33.84
CA ASN A 651 34.59 -1.81 34.55
C ASN A 651 35.68 -1.15 33.70
N PHE A 652 36.60 -1.94 33.14
CA PHE A 652 37.67 -1.45 32.27
C PHE A 652 37.14 -0.67 31.06
N LEU A 653 36.20 -1.26 30.31
CA LEU A 653 35.62 -0.62 29.13
C LEU A 653 34.77 0.62 29.47
N LEU A 654 34.13 0.62 30.64
CA LEU A 654 33.36 1.76 31.13
C LEU A 654 34.27 2.92 31.53
N SER A 655 35.39 2.64 32.20
CA SER A 655 36.43 3.63 32.51
C SER A 655 37.10 4.21 31.26
N ASP A 656 37.22 3.43 30.18
CA ASP A 656 37.69 3.87 28.86
C ASP A 656 36.62 4.70 28.08
N ASN A 657 35.52 5.10 28.75
CA ASN A 657 34.37 5.81 28.16
C ASN A 657 33.72 5.10 26.96
N ARG A 658 33.92 3.79 26.79
CA ARG A 658 33.29 3.03 25.71
C ARG A 658 31.83 2.76 26.02
N LEU A 659 31.03 2.67 24.97
CA LEU A 659 29.59 2.42 25.09
C LEU A 659 29.31 0.93 25.34
N VAL A 660 29.62 0.47 26.55
CA VAL A 660 29.45 -0.90 27.03
C VAL A 660 28.16 -1.06 27.85
N TYR A 661 27.50 -2.19 27.67
CA TYR A 661 26.33 -2.62 28.45
C TYR A 661 26.59 -4.05 28.93
N ALA A 662 25.97 -4.46 30.04
CA ALA A 662 26.16 -5.82 30.53
C ALA A 662 24.94 -6.41 31.23
N GLY A 663 24.84 -7.75 31.23
CA GLY A 663 23.99 -8.51 32.13
C GLY A 663 24.86 -9.41 32.99
N PHE A 664 24.67 -9.40 34.31
CA PHE A 664 25.46 -10.20 35.24
C PHE A 664 24.56 -11.08 36.09
N PHE A 665 24.75 -12.39 35.97
CA PHE A 665 24.25 -13.39 36.89
C PHE A 665 25.27 -13.63 38.01
N PRO A 666 24.90 -13.71 39.30
CA PRO A 666 25.84 -13.93 40.39
C PRO A 666 26.44 -15.35 40.37
N GLN A 667 27.29 -15.68 41.35
CA GLN A 667 28.16 -16.85 41.26
C GLN A 667 27.40 -18.20 41.37
N ASN A 668 26.32 -18.24 42.17
CA ASN A 668 25.51 -19.44 42.42
C ASN A 668 24.05 -19.24 41.97
N ASP A 669 23.32 -20.34 41.79
CA ASP A 669 21.88 -20.30 41.47
C ASP A 669 21.05 -19.73 42.63
N LEU A 670 20.06 -18.89 42.30
CA LEU A 670 19.30 -18.10 43.26
C LEU A 670 18.04 -18.82 43.77
N THR A 671 18.13 -20.15 43.91
CA THR A 671 17.00 -21.05 44.15
C THR A 671 16.82 -21.48 45.62
N ASP A 672 17.62 -20.95 46.53
CA ASP A 672 17.51 -21.21 47.98
C ASP A 672 16.18 -20.65 48.53
N GLN A 673 15.48 -21.42 49.37
CA GLN A 673 14.24 -20.99 50.04
C GLN A 673 14.38 -19.65 50.79
N ASN A 674 15.59 -19.34 51.29
CA ASN A 674 15.89 -18.08 51.99
C ASN A 674 16.39 -16.94 51.08
N TYR A 675 16.44 -17.13 49.76
CA TYR A 675 16.87 -16.07 48.82
C TYR A 675 15.89 -14.88 48.83
N GLY A 676 14.58 -15.14 48.82
CA GLY A 676 13.55 -14.09 48.94
C GLY A 676 13.68 -13.29 50.23
N LEU A 677 13.98 -13.97 51.35
CA LEU A 677 14.17 -13.33 52.66
C LEU A 677 15.45 -12.47 52.71
N ARG A 678 16.58 -12.97 52.19
CA ARG A 678 17.84 -12.21 52.09
C ARG A 678 17.70 -10.97 51.21
N LYS A 679 17.00 -11.10 50.08
CA LYS A 679 16.68 -9.98 49.18
C LYS A 679 15.83 -8.94 49.91
N ALA A 680 14.76 -9.35 50.61
CA ALA A 680 13.91 -8.45 51.38
C ALA A 680 14.67 -7.70 52.50
N ILE A 681 15.58 -8.39 53.21
CA ILE A 681 16.41 -7.77 54.26
C ILE A 681 17.37 -6.71 53.67
N ALA A 682 18.07 -7.01 52.58
CA ALA A 682 18.96 -6.05 51.91
C ALA A 682 18.18 -4.81 51.38
N HIS A 683 16.95 -5.02 50.90
CA HIS A 683 16.07 -3.93 50.46
C HIS A 683 15.57 -3.02 51.60
N SER A 684 15.60 -3.46 52.86
CA SER A 684 15.12 -2.66 54.01
C SER A 684 15.99 -1.45 54.39
N GLN A 685 17.18 -1.31 53.78
CA GLN A 685 18.20 -0.33 54.20
C GLN A 685 18.46 0.80 53.18
N LEU A 686 17.83 0.79 52.00
CA LEU A 686 18.15 1.70 50.88
C LEU A 686 16.86 2.27 50.21
N TYR A 687 16.94 3.54 49.77
CA TYR A 687 15.81 4.49 49.64
C TYR A 687 14.92 4.43 48.36
N GLU A 688 13.86 5.27 48.36
CA GLU A 688 12.74 5.36 47.39
C GLU A 688 12.96 6.31 46.16
N LYS A 689 12.14 6.13 45.08
CA LYS A 689 11.89 6.91 43.82
C LYS A 689 12.37 6.23 42.51
N ASP A 690 11.67 6.26 41.36
CA ASP A 690 10.24 6.45 41.05
C ASP A 690 9.99 5.91 39.60
N GLU A 691 9.15 4.88 39.41
CA GLU A 691 9.11 4.03 38.20
C GLU A 691 8.72 4.77 36.91
N GLU A 692 7.69 5.62 37.00
CA GLU A 692 7.10 6.26 35.83
C GLU A 692 8.05 7.27 35.16
N TYR A 693 9.00 7.81 35.93
CA TYR A 693 10.00 8.77 35.47
C TYR A 693 11.03 8.12 34.55
N ILE A 694 11.62 6.98 34.94
CA ILE A 694 12.61 6.25 34.13
C ILE A 694 11.98 5.75 32.83
N ARG A 695 10.73 5.27 32.90
CA ARG A 695 9.94 4.88 31.73
C ARG A 695 9.76 6.05 30.75
N LYS A 696 9.53 7.27 31.27
CA LYS A 696 9.41 8.50 30.47
C LYS A 696 10.76 8.94 29.90
N ASP A 697 11.84 8.96 30.68
CA ASP A 697 13.19 9.35 30.22
C ASP A 697 13.71 8.38 29.14
N LEU A 698 13.63 7.06 29.36
CA LEU A 698 14.11 6.08 28.37
C LEU A 698 13.34 6.17 27.03
N LEU A 699 12.02 6.36 27.08
CA LEU A 699 11.20 6.56 25.88
C LEU A 699 11.45 7.93 25.22
N LYS A 700 11.69 8.97 26.01
CA LYS A 700 11.98 10.33 25.54
C LYS A 700 13.34 10.41 24.86
N ASP A 701 14.40 9.93 25.51
CA ASP A 701 15.74 9.84 24.92
C ASP A 701 15.71 8.99 23.65
N THR A 702 15.02 7.84 23.66
CA THR A 702 14.88 7.02 22.45
C THR A 702 14.15 7.76 21.33
N TYR A 703 13.11 8.54 21.63
CA TYR A 703 12.34 9.31 20.64
C TYR A 703 13.13 10.53 20.11
N GLU A 704 13.77 11.30 20.99
CA GLU A 704 14.61 12.45 20.65
C GLU A 704 15.85 12.01 19.87
N VAL A 705 16.53 10.92 20.27
CA VAL A 705 17.65 10.33 19.51
C VAL A 705 17.18 9.76 18.18
N MET A 706 16.00 9.13 18.06
CA MET A 706 15.50 8.68 16.75
C MET A 706 15.17 9.87 15.82
N ILE A 707 14.56 10.94 16.32
CA ILE A 707 14.32 12.17 15.54
C ILE A 707 15.64 12.85 15.16
N LYS A 708 16.59 12.94 16.09
CA LYS A 708 17.92 13.51 15.88
C LYS A 708 18.70 12.69 14.84
N ALA A 709 18.80 11.38 15.01
CA ALA A 709 19.43 10.48 14.05
C ALA A 709 18.73 10.48 12.67
N HIS A 710 17.40 10.64 12.61
CA HIS A 710 16.70 10.79 11.33
C HIS A 710 17.05 12.13 10.64
N ARG A 711 17.19 13.22 11.40
CA ARG A 711 17.70 14.51 10.89
C ARG A 711 19.18 14.42 10.48
N GLU A 712 20.00 13.69 11.24
CA GLU A 712 21.45 13.55 11.06
C GLU A 712 21.86 12.49 10.03
N ARG A 713 20.96 11.60 9.59
CA ARG A 713 21.20 10.74 8.41
C ARG A 713 21.45 11.53 7.12
N LYS A 714 21.20 12.85 7.11
CA LYS A 714 21.63 13.79 6.06
C LYS A 714 23.11 14.24 6.15
N LEU A 715 23.74 14.11 7.31
CA LEU A 715 25.18 14.39 7.51
C LEU A 715 26.04 13.13 7.31
N LEU A 716 25.44 11.93 7.41
CA LEU A 716 26.15 10.66 7.21
C LEU A 716 26.20 10.17 5.76
N SER A 717 25.55 10.85 4.80
CA SER A 717 25.69 10.54 3.37
C SER A 717 26.92 11.19 2.73
N SER A 718 27.74 11.94 3.48
CA SER A 718 28.99 12.54 3.03
C SER A 718 30.25 11.89 3.62
N TYR A 719 30.11 10.80 4.37
CA TYR A 719 31.24 10.05 4.92
C TYR A 719 31.24 8.61 4.41
N SER A 720 32.04 8.38 3.37
CA SER A 720 32.40 7.01 2.97
C SER A 720 33.44 6.44 3.96
N PRO A 721 33.59 5.11 4.10
CA PRO A 721 34.55 4.51 5.02
C PRO A 721 36.05 4.71 4.69
N LEU A 722 36.40 5.48 3.64
CA LEU A 722 37.78 5.55 3.13
C LEU A 722 38.67 6.63 3.75
N ASP A 723 38.12 7.69 4.38
CA ASP A 723 38.90 8.86 4.80
C ASP A 723 39.49 8.81 6.23
N ARG A 724 39.41 7.67 6.93
CA ARG A 724 40.07 7.47 8.25
C ARG A 724 41.59 7.22 8.15
N ARG A 725 42.29 7.94 7.27
CA ARG A 725 43.77 7.96 7.17
C ARG A 725 44.35 9.35 6.85
N GLN A 726 43.71 10.43 7.31
CA GLN A 726 44.30 11.78 7.23
C GLN A 726 43.72 12.75 8.29
N SER A 727 43.77 12.37 9.57
CA SER A 727 43.41 13.26 10.69
C SER A 727 44.26 12.99 11.95
N SER A 728 45.56 12.90 11.76
CA SER A 728 46.58 13.07 12.79
C SER A 728 47.72 13.88 12.16
N ILE A 729 48.41 14.71 12.96
CA ILE A 729 49.31 15.80 12.50
C ILE A 729 48.53 17.03 12.00
N LYS A 730 48.13 17.91 12.94
CA LYS A 730 48.84 19.17 13.17
C LYS A 730 48.41 19.77 14.51
N GLN A 731 49.37 19.84 15.43
CA GLN A 731 49.35 20.81 16.52
C GLN A 731 49.63 22.22 15.97
N ASP A 732 49.21 23.21 16.74
CA ASP A 732 49.93 24.45 17.09
C ASP A 732 50.88 25.04 16.02
N ASP A 733 50.53 26.24 15.53
CA ASP A 733 51.42 27.40 15.69
C ASP A 733 50.68 28.72 15.39
N ASP A 734 50.91 29.72 16.24
CA ASP A 734 50.55 31.12 16.00
C ASP A 734 51.38 31.71 14.86
N THR A 735 50.81 32.62 14.05
CA THR A 735 51.32 34.00 13.86
C THR A 735 50.65 34.80 12.72
N ASN A 736 50.23 36.01 13.07
CA ASN A 736 50.37 37.30 12.36
C ASN A 736 50.16 37.46 10.82
N VAL A 737 49.20 38.36 10.53
CA VAL A 737 49.39 39.66 9.80
C VAL A 737 49.46 39.69 8.25
N GLN A 738 48.55 40.53 7.68
CA GLN A 738 48.58 41.22 6.35
C GLN A 738 48.61 40.34 5.08
N SER A 739 47.84 40.54 3.99
CA SER A 739 47.15 41.65 3.28
C SER A 739 47.80 41.95 1.93
N LEU A 740 46.98 42.38 0.95
CA LEU A 740 47.32 43.10 -0.29
C LEU A 740 47.88 42.34 -1.52
N THR A 741 47.04 42.30 -2.57
CA THR A 741 47.29 42.68 -3.99
C THR A 741 48.55 42.20 -4.75
N GLY A 742 48.38 41.83 -6.04
CA GLY A 742 49.46 42.06 -7.02
C GLY A 742 49.56 41.15 -8.26
N THR A 743 48.72 41.40 -9.27
CA THR A 743 49.05 41.42 -10.71
C THR A 743 50.27 40.67 -11.32
N SER A 744 49.95 39.85 -12.34
CA SER A 744 50.49 39.88 -13.73
C SER A 744 51.56 38.91 -14.24
N ASN A 745 51.32 38.49 -15.50
CA ASN A 745 52.25 38.07 -16.57
C ASN A 745 53.04 36.74 -16.43
N MET A 746 53.61 36.15 -17.49
CA MET A 746 53.22 35.97 -18.93
C MET A 746 54.39 35.24 -19.64
N GLU A 747 54.23 34.02 -20.18
CA GLU A 747 55.14 33.41 -21.20
C GLU A 747 54.49 32.12 -21.77
N LYS A 748 54.10 32.07 -23.06
CA LYS A 748 54.86 31.69 -24.28
C LYS A 748 55.32 30.21 -24.37
N ARG A 749 54.52 29.40 -25.10
CA ARG A 749 54.84 28.56 -26.31
C ARG A 749 56.19 27.79 -26.41
N PRO A 750 56.30 26.64 -27.14
CA PRO A 750 55.53 26.32 -28.36
C PRO A 750 55.07 24.86 -28.59
N SER A 751 54.39 24.71 -29.73
CA SER A 751 53.80 23.55 -30.42
C SER A 751 54.65 22.30 -30.68
N VAL A 752 53.96 21.16 -30.84
CA VAL A 752 54.29 20.13 -31.87
C VAL A 752 53.01 19.77 -32.66
N LYS A 753 53.15 19.59 -33.99
CA LYS A 753 52.09 19.14 -34.92
C LYS A 753 52.29 17.67 -35.30
N LYS A 754 51.19 16.94 -35.55
CA LYS A 754 50.89 16.02 -36.68
C LYS A 754 49.42 15.53 -36.49
N ARG A 755 48.49 15.65 -37.46
CA ARG A 755 48.39 14.97 -38.78
C ARG A 755 48.12 13.46 -38.64
N ASP A 756 47.17 12.82 -39.32
CA ASP A 756 46.20 13.22 -40.38
C ASP A 756 44.97 12.26 -40.41
N GLN A 757 44.06 12.43 -41.39
CA GLN A 757 42.94 11.53 -41.81
C GLN A 757 41.71 11.48 -40.87
N GLN A 758 40.50 11.97 -41.20
CA GLN A 758 39.80 12.35 -42.45
C GLN A 758 39.13 11.21 -43.25
N GLU A 759 37.90 11.51 -43.71
CA GLU A 759 36.89 10.76 -44.51
C GLU A 759 35.77 10.09 -43.68
N THR A 760 34.49 10.53 -43.70
CA THR A 760 33.47 10.57 -44.78
C THR A 760 33.24 9.18 -45.40
N ASP A 761 32.04 8.58 -45.42
CA ASP A 761 30.81 9.19 -45.94
C ASP A 761 29.53 8.34 -45.77
N ASN A 762 28.39 8.96 -46.13
CA ASN A 762 27.16 8.38 -46.70
C ASN A 762 26.02 7.74 -45.87
N GLN A 763 24.83 7.95 -46.45
CA GLN A 763 23.49 7.59 -46.01
C GLN A 763 23.01 6.26 -46.65
N SER A 764 22.08 5.58 -45.97
CA SER A 764 20.99 4.80 -46.59
C SER A 764 19.86 4.60 -45.58
#